data_AF-A0A4S8Z183-F1
#
_entry.id   AF-A0A4S8Z183-F1
#
_cell.length_a   1.000
_cell.length_b   1.000
_cell.length_c   1.000
_cell.angle_alpha   90.00
_cell.angle_beta   90.00
_cell.angle_gamma   90.00
#
_symmetry.space_group_name_H-M   'P 1'
#
loop_
_entity.id
_entity.type
_entity.pdbx_description
1 polymer ?
#
loop_
_entity_poly.entity_id
_entity_poly.type
_entity_poly.pdbx_seq_one_letter_code
_entity_poly.pdbx_strand_id
1 'polypeptide(L)'
;MENPFLPMRLCAFGFQIAYHPICQQCNHLDLTKALQNGMGVQIRRGNDTLTKKAGSAFFIVVSILNTCMLPYGRRPLREALLQPLWILRGLDSTFFTDIAITLLVGIYYHGINDLKPPSWILETRLVEFQVFACLILLMIFAGLIVWRGEAQPSEFVPQQEDGSSKEQFLPPLLLPGRTTHSRMFPQKHSFAYSYFSVGVPVNFKGCAGSMLSTNLELLPPNERRKGWFNVNAADYLYRGGPERGLEERLRCYLRGEGVPDKAWSFAYLVTAPKFLGYSFNPVSFWYIYDSSRKLTMMVLEVNNTFGERRLYLLKSEEKASDESVPDGFEAPAKATKFTNAWVKDFHVSPFNSRKGTYSLTAADPVAASKTGAKVLDNVVVLNSSKAHAKLVARVYSDGDHMDPVTMSTSQALRLLASWFWVGFLTFPRIIAQAYQLYFKRKMHVWFRPEVLASSIGRTHTLSEAILEAFFRAYLGSLVDNASAPLRLTYTPAGGLGESVIMMSKEVKDDDQVKELTVRVISPAFYTRFVHYSHTTEAFDRESLHTDPKNRTLVFENAENLPLLLSSSTPYSTTKPNLGKIDQYRWQLLQRLRSPPPATAYPDSDTTISDRASVQDIRKMPSSPLDHFATSLLHDDGNYSDVVKAQILKNASVLLRVEETSLAAVYRNTVTKVFIADTYLLGFEGLLSVIDLVVRILLVVVWFKFFATGEIGQMRLEKDERAWTVFGWKLCAWVVQNGVHLWYAVKSA
;
A
#
# COMPACT_ATOMS: atom_id res chain seq x y z
N MET A 1 -31.12 10.31 18.22
CA MET A 1 -30.72 11.51 17.46
C MET A 1 -29.30 11.84 17.89
N GLU A 2 -28.33 11.11 17.36
CA GLU A 2 -26.91 11.35 17.58
C GLU A 2 -26.34 12.00 16.32
N ASN A 3 -25.46 12.97 16.51
CA ASN A 3 -24.93 13.85 15.48
C ASN A 3 -24.11 13.03 14.44
N PRO A 4 -24.58 12.85 13.18
CA PRO A 4 -23.93 11.99 12.19
C PRO A 4 -22.58 12.56 11.67
N PHE A 5 -22.17 13.74 12.13
CA PHE A 5 -20.99 14.46 11.65
C PHE A 5 -19.69 14.18 12.41
N LEU A 6 -19.71 13.43 13.52
CA LEU A 6 -18.49 13.10 14.27
C LEU A 6 -17.49 12.21 13.50
N PRO A 7 -17.90 11.11 12.82
CA PRO A 7 -16.97 10.30 12.02
C PRO A 7 -16.45 11.04 10.77
N MET A 8 -17.26 11.92 10.18
CA MET A 8 -16.87 12.78 9.04
C MET A 8 -15.76 13.78 9.41
N ARG A 9 -15.77 14.31 10.64
CA ARG A 9 -14.76 15.27 11.10
C ARG A 9 -13.37 14.66 11.26
N LEU A 10 -13.27 13.38 11.64
CA LEU A 10 -11.98 12.67 11.73
C LEU A 10 -11.44 12.25 10.35
N CYS A 11 -12.30 11.87 9.41
CA CYS A 11 -11.92 11.62 8.01
C CYS A 11 -11.38 12.89 7.32
N ALA A 12 -11.93 14.06 7.66
CA ALA A 12 -11.46 15.35 7.14
C ALA A 12 -10.01 15.70 7.54
N PHE A 13 -9.49 15.07 8.61
CA PHE A 13 -8.10 15.21 9.06
C PHE A 13 -7.11 14.30 8.34
N GLY A 14 -7.54 13.54 7.32
CA GLY A 14 -6.63 12.63 6.63
C GLY A 14 -6.16 11.48 7.51
N PHE A 15 -6.94 11.11 8.54
CA PHE A 15 -6.91 9.74 9.05
C PHE A 15 -7.48 8.85 7.95
N GLN A 16 -6.68 8.60 6.94
CA GLN A 16 -6.67 7.37 6.19
C GLN A 16 -5.18 7.05 6.21
N ILE A 17 -4.73 6.38 7.28
CA ILE A 17 -3.37 5.86 7.31
C ILE A 17 -3.30 4.97 6.08
N ALA A 18 -2.60 5.43 5.04
CA ALA A 18 -2.26 4.57 3.92
C ALA A 18 -1.66 3.32 4.55
N TYR A 19 -2.33 2.18 4.34
CA TYR A 19 -1.74 0.89 4.63
C TYR A 19 -0.53 0.78 3.70
N HIS A 20 0.60 1.32 4.15
CA HIS A 20 1.87 1.08 3.52
C HIS A 20 2.23 -0.33 3.97
N PRO A 21 2.24 -1.34 3.08
CA PRO A 21 2.62 -2.68 3.48
C PRO A 21 4.10 -2.61 3.88
N ILE A 22 4.38 -2.54 5.18
CA ILE A 22 5.74 -2.52 5.75
C ILE A 22 6.48 -3.84 5.44
N CYS A 23 5.83 -4.86 4.90
CA CYS A 23 6.51 -6.10 4.52
C CYS A 23 5.74 -6.90 3.46
N GLN A 24 5.79 -6.48 2.18
CA GLN A 24 5.42 -7.35 1.05
C GLN A 24 6.61 -7.73 0.15
N GLN A 25 7.81 -7.20 0.40
CA GLN A 25 8.99 -7.42 -0.46
C GLN A 25 10.13 -8.26 0.15
N CYS A 26 9.96 -8.83 1.35
CA CYS A 26 10.99 -9.70 1.94
C CYS A 26 10.92 -11.19 1.51
N ASN A 27 9.94 -11.61 0.71
CA ASN A 27 9.76 -13.02 0.33
C ASN A 27 9.82 -13.30 -1.18
N HIS A 28 10.44 -12.43 -1.98
CA HIS A 28 10.85 -12.80 -3.34
C HIS A 28 12.08 -13.74 -3.30
N LEU A 29 11.90 -14.95 -2.80
CA LEU A 29 12.67 -16.10 -3.27
C LEU A 29 11.79 -16.81 -4.30
N ASP A 30 12.08 -16.55 -5.57
CA ASP A 30 11.50 -17.22 -6.72
C ASP A 30 11.96 -18.69 -6.73
N LEU A 31 11.26 -19.56 -5.99
CA LEU A 31 11.53 -21.01 -5.96
C LEU A 31 10.66 -21.80 -6.96
N THR A 32 9.71 -21.16 -7.63
CA THR A 32 8.70 -21.82 -8.48
C THR A 32 8.99 -21.74 -9.98
N LYS A 33 9.83 -20.81 -10.45
CA LYS A 33 10.18 -20.69 -11.90
C LYS A 33 11.29 -21.64 -12.39
N ALA A 34 11.94 -22.40 -11.50
CA ALA A 34 13.02 -23.32 -11.86
C ALA A 34 12.55 -24.75 -12.23
N LEU A 35 11.24 -25.05 -12.14
CA LEU A 35 10.71 -26.42 -12.29
C LEU A 35 10.12 -26.75 -13.67
N GLN A 36 10.11 -25.83 -14.65
CA GLN A 36 9.39 -26.05 -15.92
C GLN A 36 10.23 -26.15 -17.20
N ASN A 37 11.54 -25.88 -17.20
CA ASN A 37 12.36 -26.02 -18.40
C ASN A 37 13.37 -27.15 -18.27
N GLY A 38 12.99 -28.33 -18.77
CA GLY A 38 13.88 -29.49 -18.86
C GLY A 38 14.86 -29.35 -20.01
N MET A 39 16.13 -29.09 -19.71
CA MET A 39 17.29 -29.57 -20.49
C MET A 39 18.48 -29.73 -19.55
N GLY A 40 19.16 -30.88 -19.67
CA GLY A 40 20.05 -31.43 -18.67
C GLY A 40 21.29 -30.60 -18.36
N VAL A 41 21.49 -30.31 -17.07
CA VAL A 41 22.77 -29.92 -16.49
C VAL A 41 22.98 -30.79 -15.26
N GLN A 42 24.08 -31.56 -15.25
CA GLN A 42 24.47 -32.39 -14.10
C GLN A 42 24.80 -31.49 -12.89
N ILE A 43 23.86 -31.40 -11.95
CA ILE A 43 24.08 -30.82 -10.63
C ILE A 43 24.40 -31.96 -9.66
N ARG A 44 25.59 -31.90 -9.05
CA ARG A 44 26.00 -32.74 -7.91
C ARG A 44 24.89 -32.70 -6.85
N ARG A 45 24.29 -33.87 -6.53
CA ARG A 45 23.31 -34.05 -5.45
C ARG A 45 23.90 -33.59 -4.11
N GLY A 46 23.64 -32.35 -3.74
CA GLY A 46 23.77 -31.85 -2.37
C GLY A 46 22.52 -32.23 -1.60
N ASN A 47 22.71 -32.96 -0.50
CA ASN A 47 21.67 -33.54 0.35
C ASN A 47 20.75 -32.45 0.95
N ASP A 48 19.54 -32.31 0.40
CA ASP A 48 18.43 -31.53 0.95
C ASP A 48 17.76 -32.19 2.18
N THR A 49 18.54 -33.02 2.89
CA THR A 49 18.23 -33.51 4.22
C THR A 49 18.76 -32.59 5.31
N LEU A 50 19.67 -31.65 5.02
CA LEU A 50 20.34 -30.86 6.05
C LEU A 50 19.44 -29.77 6.65
N THR A 51 18.58 -29.11 5.88
CA THR A 51 17.68 -28.03 6.37
C THR A 51 16.48 -28.58 7.12
N LYS A 52 15.87 -29.67 6.65
CA LYS A 52 14.81 -30.38 7.39
C LYS A 52 15.37 -31.09 8.63
N LYS A 53 16.54 -31.74 8.54
CA LYS A 53 17.17 -32.34 9.73
C LYS A 53 17.81 -31.31 10.65
N ALA A 54 18.27 -30.15 10.18
CA ALA A 54 18.73 -29.06 11.03
C ALA A 54 17.56 -28.32 11.68
N GLY A 55 16.42 -28.17 10.99
CA GLY A 55 15.18 -27.69 11.59
C GLY A 55 14.67 -28.64 12.66
N SER A 56 14.58 -29.94 12.36
CA SER A 56 14.18 -30.95 13.35
C SER A 56 15.21 -31.14 14.46
N ALA A 57 16.52 -31.08 14.18
CA ALA A 57 17.57 -31.14 15.19
C ALA A 57 17.62 -29.86 16.03
N PHE A 58 17.37 -28.69 15.45
CA PHE A 58 17.21 -27.45 16.21
C PHE A 58 15.98 -27.51 17.11
N PHE A 59 14.85 -28.05 16.64
CA PHE A 59 13.67 -28.27 17.47
C PHE A 59 13.89 -29.34 18.55
N ILE A 60 14.57 -30.44 18.24
CA ILE A 60 14.91 -31.49 19.21
C ILE A 60 15.92 -30.97 20.23
N VAL A 61 16.94 -30.21 19.81
CA VAL A 61 17.94 -29.60 20.68
C VAL A 61 17.34 -28.47 21.51
N VAL A 62 16.45 -27.64 20.97
CA VAL A 62 15.72 -26.61 21.74
C VAL A 62 14.70 -27.24 22.69
N SER A 63 14.01 -28.30 22.31
CA SER A 63 13.10 -29.05 23.19
C SER A 63 13.86 -29.83 24.28
N ILE A 64 15.01 -30.42 23.97
CA ILE A 64 15.88 -31.11 24.94
C ILE A 64 16.54 -30.07 25.87
N LEU A 65 17.07 -28.96 25.35
CA LEU A 65 17.56 -27.86 26.19
C LEU A 65 16.45 -27.26 27.05
N ASN A 66 15.21 -27.10 26.56
CA ASN A 66 14.08 -26.63 27.38
C ASN A 66 13.64 -27.66 28.44
N THR A 67 13.77 -28.96 28.14
CA THR A 67 13.41 -30.04 29.07
C THR A 67 14.50 -30.25 30.13
N CYS A 68 15.76 -29.95 29.81
CA CYS A 68 16.91 -30.12 30.70
C CYS A 68 17.32 -28.84 31.46
N MET A 69 17.03 -27.63 30.96
CA MET A 69 17.46 -26.36 31.56
C MET A 69 16.41 -25.67 32.44
N LEU A 70 15.16 -26.15 32.46
CA LEU A 70 14.14 -25.62 33.37
C LEU A 70 14.03 -26.54 34.60
N PRO A 71 14.44 -26.10 35.81
CA PRO A 71 14.31 -26.91 37.01
C PRO A 71 12.84 -27.27 37.29
N TYR A 72 12.65 -28.40 38.00
CA TYR A 72 11.40 -29.13 38.27
C TYR A 72 10.17 -28.30 38.72
N GLY A 73 10.32 -27.02 39.04
CA GLY A 73 9.25 -26.11 39.46
C GLY A 73 8.48 -25.41 38.33
N ARG A 74 8.93 -25.43 37.07
CA ARG A 74 8.32 -24.60 35.99
C ARG A 74 7.54 -25.42 34.94
N ARG A 75 6.50 -26.13 35.40
CA ARG A 75 5.57 -26.91 34.56
C ARG A 75 4.71 -26.12 33.54
N PRO A 76 4.18 -24.90 33.81
CA PRO A 76 3.16 -24.30 32.94
C PRO A 76 3.69 -23.81 31.58
N LEU A 77 4.90 -23.27 31.50
CA LEU A 77 5.51 -22.84 30.22
C LEU A 77 5.84 -24.06 29.33
N ARG A 78 6.29 -25.15 29.94
CA ARG A 78 6.55 -26.43 29.28
C ARG A 78 5.26 -27.08 28.77
N GLU A 79 4.19 -27.05 29.57
CA GLU A 79 2.86 -27.56 29.18
C GLU A 79 2.22 -26.73 28.07
N ALA A 80 2.47 -25.41 28.00
CA ALA A 80 2.02 -24.54 26.92
C ALA A 80 2.72 -24.78 25.58
N LEU A 81 4.03 -25.09 25.60
CA LEU A 81 4.82 -25.33 24.40
C LEU A 81 4.66 -26.75 23.81
N LEU A 82 4.08 -27.69 24.56
CA LEU A 82 3.98 -29.12 24.19
C LEU A 82 2.54 -29.61 23.96
N GLN A 83 1.57 -28.72 23.74
CA GLN A 83 0.15 -29.10 23.61
C GLN A 83 -0.20 -29.77 22.28
N PRO A 84 -1.01 -30.85 22.25
CA PRO A 84 -1.27 -31.67 21.06
C PRO A 84 -2.09 -31.00 19.94
N LEU A 85 -2.74 -29.85 20.16
CA LEU A 85 -3.57 -29.18 19.15
C LEU A 85 -2.78 -28.24 18.22
N TRP A 86 -1.48 -28.00 18.47
CA TRP A 86 -0.54 -27.45 17.49
C TRP A 86 -0.55 -28.21 16.14
N ILE A 87 -0.78 -29.52 16.16
CA ILE A 87 -0.86 -30.39 14.98
C ILE A 87 -2.07 -30.04 14.12
N LEU A 88 -3.18 -29.56 14.72
CA LEU A 88 -4.37 -29.15 13.97
C LEU A 88 -4.19 -27.82 13.24
N ARG A 89 -3.17 -27.02 13.57
CA ARG A 89 -3.00 -25.67 13.03
C ARG A 89 -2.20 -25.63 11.73
N GLY A 90 -1.43 -26.68 11.42
CA GLY A 90 -0.39 -26.56 10.40
C GLY A 90 0.57 -25.40 10.68
N LEU A 91 1.61 -25.24 9.87
CA LEU A 91 2.51 -24.08 9.95
C LEU A 91 1.87 -22.85 9.29
N ASP A 92 0.81 -22.30 9.90
CA ASP A 92 0.14 -21.09 9.41
C ASP A 92 0.85 -19.79 9.84
N SER A 93 0.63 -18.70 9.11
CA SER A 93 1.30 -17.38 9.26
C SER A 93 1.16 -16.73 10.64
N THR A 94 0.16 -17.14 11.43
CA THR A 94 -0.13 -16.57 12.76
C THR A 94 0.56 -17.32 13.91
N PHE A 95 1.17 -18.49 13.63
CA PHE A 95 1.85 -19.32 14.62
C PHE A 95 3.02 -18.60 15.31
N PHE A 96 3.91 -17.99 14.53
CA PHE A 96 5.06 -17.25 15.06
C PHE A 96 4.64 -16.05 15.91
N THR A 97 3.57 -15.38 15.51
CA THR A 97 3.01 -14.23 16.25
C THR A 97 2.48 -14.66 17.61
N ASP A 98 1.74 -15.75 17.68
CA ASP A 98 1.17 -16.24 18.94
C ASP A 98 2.25 -16.78 19.88
N ILE A 99 3.31 -17.41 19.35
CA ILE A 99 4.50 -17.78 20.12
C ILE A 99 5.18 -16.54 20.70
N ALA A 100 5.41 -15.51 19.87
CA ALA A 100 6.05 -14.27 20.31
C ALA A 100 5.23 -13.58 21.42
N ILE A 101 3.90 -13.49 21.26
CA ILE A 101 2.99 -12.93 22.28
C ILE A 101 3.09 -13.73 23.58
N THR A 102 3.03 -15.05 23.50
CA THR A 102 3.11 -15.94 24.68
C THR A 102 4.44 -15.78 25.42
N LEU A 103 5.55 -15.68 24.68
CA LEU A 103 6.88 -15.46 25.26
C LEU A 103 6.99 -14.08 25.93
N LEU A 104 6.55 -13.01 25.27
CA LEU A 104 6.61 -11.65 25.81
C LEU A 104 5.74 -11.48 27.07
N VAL A 105 4.51 -11.98 27.05
CA VAL A 105 3.61 -11.95 28.22
C VAL A 105 4.16 -12.82 29.35
N GLY A 106 4.75 -13.98 29.03
CA GLY A 106 5.40 -14.84 30.02
C GLY A 106 6.59 -14.18 30.71
N ILE A 107 7.44 -13.46 29.96
CA ILE A 107 8.56 -12.67 30.52
C ILE A 107 8.04 -11.55 31.44
N TYR A 108 6.92 -10.90 31.09
CA TYR A 108 6.31 -9.86 31.91
C TYR A 108 5.79 -10.39 33.26
N TYR A 109 5.09 -11.52 33.26
CA TYR A 109 4.48 -12.08 34.49
C TYR A 109 5.48 -12.73 35.44
N HIS A 110 6.54 -13.36 34.93
CA HIS A 110 7.56 -14.02 35.75
C HIS A 110 8.80 -13.13 36.00
N GLY A 111 8.91 -12.01 35.28
CA GLY A 111 10.07 -11.11 35.35
C GLY A 111 11.33 -11.74 34.74
N ILE A 112 12.25 -10.88 34.28
CA ILE A 112 13.58 -11.33 33.82
C ILE A 112 14.35 -11.98 34.98
N ASN A 113 14.08 -11.60 36.24
CA ASN A 113 14.77 -12.10 37.43
C ASN A 113 14.62 -13.61 37.66
N ASP A 114 13.59 -14.24 37.09
CA ASP A 114 13.38 -15.68 37.17
C ASP A 114 14.25 -16.47 36.17
N LEU A 115 14.75 -15.82 35.10
CA LEU A 115 15.87 -16.30 34.31
C LEU A 115 17.10 -15.70 34.98
N LYS A 116 17.88 -16.39 35.81
CA LYS A 116 19.04 -15.76 36.47
C LYS A 116 20.24 -15.61 35.51
N PRO A 117 20.51 -14.46 34.85
CA PRO A 117 21.89 -14.14 34.54
C PRO A 117 22.59 -13.80 35.86
N PRO A 118 23.90 -14.07 35.98
CA PRO A 118 24.64 -13.93 37.23
C PRO A 118 24.56 -12.51 37.81
N SER A 119 24.53 -12.41 39.13
CA SER A 119 24.15 -11.25 39.94
C SER A 119 25.01 -9.98 39.74
N TRP A 120 26.16 -10.07 39.07
CA TRP A 120 26.98 -8.91 38.72
C TRP A 120 26.44 -8.08 37.54
N ILE A 121 25.33 -8.51 36.91
CA ILE A 121 24.71 -7.82 35.76
C ILE A 121 23.60 -6.86 36.18
N LEU A 122 23.01 -6.98 37.38
CA LEU A 122 21.68 -6.39 37.63
C LEU A 122 21.68 -4.99 38.27
N GLU A 123 22.71 -4.59 39.03
CA GLU A 123 22.65 -3.33 39.80
C GLU A 123 23.23 -2.10 39.09
N THR A 124 23.96 -2.27 37.99
CA THR A 124 24.59 -1.16 37.24
C THR A 124 24.00 -0.91 35.85
N ARG A 125 23.08 -1.77 35.37
CA ARG A 125 22.93 -1.97 33.92
C ARG A 125 21.59 -1.63 33.27
N LEU A 126 20.80 -0.68 33.76
CA LEU A 126 19.77 -0.11 32.87
C LEU A 126 20.41 0.84 31.86
N VAL A 127 21.26 1.75 32.35
CA VAL A 127 22.04 2.66 31.49
C VAL A 127 23.07 1.87 30.70
N GLU A 128 23.78 0.91 31.31
CA GLU A 128 24.72 0.09 30.55
C GLU A 128 24.02 -0.84 29.55
N PHE A 129 22.84 -1.41 29.84
CA PHE A 129 22.10 -2.19 28.84
C PHE A 129 21.56 -1.31 27.72
N GLN A 130 21.09 -0.09 28.00
CA GLN A 130 20.73 0.88 26.97
C GLN A 130 21.96 1.28 26.15
N VAL A 131 23.11 1.49 26.79
CA VAL A 131 24.38 1.79 26.11
C VAL A 131 24.85 0.59 25.32
N PHE A 132 24.79 -0.65 25.83
CA PHE A 132 25.15 -1.88 25.13
C PHE A 132 24.16 -2.20 24.01
N ALA A 133 22.86 -1.98 24.18
CA ALA A 133 21.87 -2.12 23.13
C ALA A 133 22.07 -1.06 22.04
N CYS A 134 22.37 0.18 22.42
CA CYS A 134 22.79 1.23 21.49
C CYS A 134 24.10 0.86 20.79
N LEU A 135 25.09 0.32 21.49
CA LEU A 135 26.37 -0.12 20.92
C LEU A 135 26.18 -1.32 20.01
N ILE A 136 25.32 -2.28 20.35
CA ILE A 136 24.96 -3.42 19.50
C ILE A 136 24.20 -2.92 18.27
N LEU A 137 23.24 -2.00 18.43
CA LEU A 137 22.57 -1.37 17.29
C LEU A 137 23.56 -0.59 16.42
N LEU A 138 24.50 0.14 17.02
CA LEU A 138 25.57 0.83 16.31
C LEU A 138 26.54 -0.15 15.63
N MET A 139 26.84 -1.30 16.23
CA MET A 139 27.67 -2.36 15.64
C MET A 139 26.93 -3.12 14.54
N ILE A 140 25.63 -3.36 14.68
CA ILE A 140 24.77 -3.90 13.63
C ILE A 140 24.67 -2.89 12.50
N PHE A 141 24.48 -1.61 12.80
CA PHE A 141 24.39 -0.56 11.79
C PHE A 141 25.75 -0.37 11.08
N ALA A 142 26.86 -0.33 11.82
CA ALA A 142 28.21 -0.29 11.28
C ALA A 142 28.52 -1.56 10.48
N GLY A 143 28.14 -2.74 10.97
CA GLY A 143 28.28 -4.01 10.29
C GLY A 143 27.44 -4.09 9.01
N LEU A 144 26.23 -3.53 9.01
CA LEU A 144 25.40 -3.38 7.81
C LEU A 144 26.01 -2.37 6.82
N ILE A 145 26.63 -1.29 7.32
CA ILE A 145 27.35 -0.33 6.49
C ILE A 145 28.57 -0.98 5.85
N VAL A 146 29.37 -1.71 6.62
CA VAL A 146 30.55 -2.45 6.13
C VAL A 146 30.12 -3.56 5.17
N TRP A 147 29.12 -4.38 5.53
CA TRP A 147 28.58 -5.43 4.65
C TRP A 147 28.03 -4.86 3.34
N ARG A 148 27.35 -3.70 3.37
CA ARG A 148 26.89 -3.01 2.15
C ARG A 148 27.98 -2.20 1.45
N GLY A 149 29.07 -1.86 2.12
CA GLY A 149 30.19 -1.05 1.61
C GLY A 149 31.34 -1.88 1.04
N GLU A 150 31.60 -3.08 1.58
CA GLU A 150 32.57 -4.08 1.12
C GLU A 150 32.06 -4.87 -0.08
N ALA A 151 30.78 -4.74 -0.42
CA ALA A 151 30.25 -5.15 -1.71
C ALA A 151 30.87 -4.24 -2.78
N GLN A 152 32.11 -4.55 -3.18
CA GLN A 152 32.87 -3.80 -4.18
C GLN A 152 31.95 -3.48 -5.36
N PRO A 153 31.92 -2.22 -5.83
CA PRO A 153 31.31 -1.93 -7.11
C PRO A 153 32.07 -2.81 -8.10
N SER A 154 31.41 -3.81 -8.67
CA SER A 154 31.85 -4.33 -9.97
C SER A 154 31.97 -3.08 -10.82
N GLU A 155 33.20 -2.75 -11.23
CA GLU A 155 33.52 -1.57 -12.02
C GLU A 155 32.42 -1.40 -13.06
N PHE A 156 31.60 -0.37 -12.88
CA PHE A 156 30.63 0.01 -13.88
C PHE A 156 31.45 0.62 -15.02
N VAL A 157 31.87 -0.24 -15.95
CA VAL A 157 32.17 0.19 -17.31
C VAL A 157 30.79 0.41 -17.94
N PRO A 158 30.39 1.65 -18.28
CA PRO A 158 29.18 1.84 -19.05
C PRO A 158 29.28 0.94 -20.29
N GLN A 159 28.31 0.04 -20.49
CA GLN A 159 28.19 -0.69 -21.76
C GLN A 159 27.96 0.36 -22.84
N GLN A 160 29.06 0.73 -23.47
CA GLN A 160 29.13 1.62 -24.62
C GLN A 160 28.77 0.78 -25.84
N GLU A 161 27.50 0.42 -25.97
CA GLU A 161 26.99 -0.07 -27.25
C GLU A 161 26.84 1.16 -28.19
N ASP A 162 27.64 1.11 -29.26
CA ASP A 162 27.74 2.02 -30.39
C ASP A 162 28.28 3.44 -30.16
N GLY A 163 29.56 3.63 -30.54
CA GLY A 163 30.00 4.47 -31.67
C GLY A 163 29.63 5.96 -31.74
N SER A 164 28.91 6.49 -30.76
CA SER A 164 28.55 7.88 -30.60
C SER A 164 28.73 8.19 -29.12
N SER A 165 29.69 9.05 -28.80
CA SER A 165 30.00 9.51 -27.45
C SER A 165 28.79 10.17 -26.78
N LYS A 166 27.87 9.37 -26.24
CA LYS A 166 26.83 9.80 -25.30
C LYS A 166 27.49 10.00 -23.94
N GLU A 167 28.20 11.12 -23.77
CA GLU A 167 28.63 11.57 -22.45
C GLU A 167 27.43 11.51 -21.48
N GLN A 168 27.65 10.94 -20.31
CA GLN A 168 26.67 10.85 -19.25
C GLN A 168 26.25 12.27 -18.86
N PHE A 169 24.95 12.59 -19.00
CA PHE A 169 24.47 13.97 -18.93
C PHE A 169 24.51 14.56 -17.51
N LEU A 170 24.19 13.75 -16.49
CA LEU A 170 24.40 14.00 -15.05
C LEU A 170 24.55 12.65 -14.34
N PRO A 171 25.40 12.52 -13.30
CA PRO A 171 25.47 11.29 -12.51
C PRO A 171 24.31 11.18 -11.50
N PRO A 172 24.12 10.01 -10.85
CA PRO A 172 23.29 9.91 -9.66
C PRO A 172 23.82 10.84 -8.55
N LEU A 173 22.94 11.58 -7.87
CA LEU A 173 23.32 12.57 -6.85
C LEU A 173 22.48 12.41 -5.57
N LEU A 174 23.11 12.63 -4.41
CA LEU A 174 22.41 12.80 -3.15
C LEU A 174 22.26 14.31 -2.89
N LEU A 175 21.04 14.74 -2.58
CA LEU A 175 20.66 16.15 -2.48
C LEU A 175 20.05 16.46 -1.10
N PRO A 176 20.89 16.64 -0.06
CA PRO A 176 20.46 17.19 1.22
C PRO A 176 19.87 18.59 1.03
N GLY A 177 18.67 18.82 1.57
CA GLY A 177 17.97 20.07 1.33
C GLY A 177 16.91 20.42 2.35
N ARG A 178 16.14 21.44 1.99
CA ARG A 178 15.01 21.94 2.76
C ARG A 178 13.82 22.16 1.86
N THR A 179 12.66 22.13 2.49
CA THR A 179 11.44 22.66 1.91
C THR A 179 10.85 23.73 2.79
N THR A 180 10.37 24.80 2.17
CA THR A 180 9.64 25.89 2.83
C THR A 180 8.23 25.94 2.27
N HIS A 181 7.28 26.23 3.15
CA HIS A 181 5.88 26.44 2.79
C HIS A 181 5.43 27.74 3.44
N SER A 182 5.03 28.70 2.62
CA SER A 182 4.60 30.03 3.05
C SER A 182 3.22 30.33 2.49
N ARG A 183 2.23 30.28 3.37
CA ARG A 183 0.85 30.65 3.06
C ARG A 183 0.68 32.15 3.31
N MET A 184 0.20 32.85 2.28
CA MET A 184 -0.07 34.29 2.31
C MET A 184 -1.56 34.58 2.60
N PHE A 185 -2.45 33.70 2.14
CA PHE A 185 -3.91 33.86 2.23
C PHE A 185 -4.61 32.49 2.45
N PRO A 186 -5.76 32.42 3.17
CA PRO A 186 -6.44 33.49 3.93
C PRO A 186 -5.79 33.81 5.28
N GLN A 187 -5.04 32.87 5.86
CA GLN A 187 -4.30 33.05 7.10
C GLN A 187 -2.81 32.87 6.84
N LYS A 188 -2.00 33.83 7.31
CA LYS A 188 -0.55 33.77 7.16
C LYS A 188 0.02 32.64 8.02
N HIS A 189 0.80 31.76 7.40
CA HIS A 189 1.46 30.65 8.08
C HIS A 189 2.67 30.18 7.26
N SER A 190 3.85 30.18 7.88
CA SER A 190 5.09 29.78 7.23
C SER A 190 5.84 28.78 8.08
N PHE A 191 6.45 27.78 7.44
CA PHE A 191 7.29 26.80 8.10
C PHE A 191 8.34 26.25 7.13
N ALA A 192 9.44 25.75 7.69
CA ALA A 192 10.55 25.15 6.96
C ALA A 192 11.00 23.86 7.66
N TYR A 193 11.44 22.88 6.89
CA TYR A 193 11.97 21.63 7.43
C TYR A 193 12.93 20.95 6.47
N SER A 194 13.81 20.10 7.03
CA SER A 194 14.75 19.28 6.26
C SER A 194 14.00 18.33 5.32
N TYR A 195 14.50 18.21 4.10
CA TYR A 195 13.96 17.35 3.05
C TYR A 195 15.13 16.70 2.29
N PHE A 196 15.08 15.39 2.12
CA PHE A 196 16.14 14.65 1.44
C PHE A 196 15.67 14.21 0.06
N SER A 197 16.41 14.58 -0.98
CA SER A 197 16.15 14.19 -2.36
C SER A 197 17.35 13.46 -2.96
N VAL A 198 17.11 12.71 -4.01
CA VAL A 198 18.13 12.12 -4.86
C VAL A 198 17.84 12.48 -6.31
N GLY A 199 18.90 12.71 -7.08
CA GLY A 199 18.85 12.85 -8.53
C GLY A 199 19.30 11.57 -9.19
N VAL A 200 18.54 11.02 -10.14
CA VAL A 200 18.91 9.81 -10.89
C VAL A 200 18.63 9.99 -12.38
N PRO A 201 19.59 9.64 -13.26
CA PRO A 201 19.29 9.46 -14.68
C PRO A 201 18.29 8.34 -14.85
N VAL A 202 17.26 8.52 -15.68
CA VAL A 202 16.18 7.52 -15.80
C VAL A 202 16.64 6.20 -16.41
N ASN A 203 17.75 6.23 -17.15
CA ASN A 203 18.40 5.06 -17.77
C ASN A 203 19.42 4.38 -16.84
N PHE A 204 19.71 4.96 -15.66
CA PHE A 204 20.60 4.34 -14.69
C PHE A 204 19.97 3.05 -14.14
N LYS A 205 20.74 1.97 -14.02
CA LYS A 205 20.31 0.68 -13.47
C LYS A 205 21.41 0.12 -12.55
N GLY A 206 21.04 -0.30 -11.36
CA GLY A 206 21.98 -0.83 -10.36
C GLY A 206 22.22 0.08 -9.18
N CYS A 207 23.41 -0.03 -8.59
CA CYS A 207 23.82 0.72 -7.40
C CYS A 207 24.90 1.75 -7.74
N ALA A 208 24.71 2.98 -7.27
CA ALA A 208 25.74 3.99 -7.18
C ALA A 208 26.34 3.92 -5.76
N GLY A 209 27.50 3.30 -5.64
CA GLY A 209 28.14 2.97 -4.37
C GLY A 209 27.23 2.12 -3.45
N SER A 210 27.38 2.29 -2.13
CA SER A 210 26.53 1.63 -1.13
C SER A 210 25.24 2.39 -0.83
N MET A 211 25.08 3.62 -1.36
CA MET A 211 24.05 4.55 -0.93
C MET A 211 22.79 4.51 -1.75
N LEU A 212 22.88 4.54 -3.08
CA LEU A 212 21.73 4.78 -3.94
C LEU A 212 21.57 3.65 -4.94
N SER A 213 20.36 3.13 -5.06
CA SER A 213 20.03 2.08 -6.01
C SER A 213 18.77 2.43 -6.80
N THR A 214 18.69 1.96 -8.05
CA THR A 214 17.50 2.12 -8.89
C THR A 214 17.37 1.02 -9.93
N ASN A 215 16.16 0.80 -10.44
CA ASN A 215 15.85 -0.17 -11.50
C ASN A 215 16.44 -1.58 -11.24
N LEU A 216 16.54 -1.99 -9.97
CA LEU A 216 17.16 -3.26 -9.58
C LEU A 216 16.39 -4.45 -10.13
N GLU A 217 15.09 -4.31 -10.34
CA GLU A 217 14.24 -5.37 -10.82
C GLU A 217 14.52 -5.75 -12.28
N LEU A 218 15.16 -4.86 -13.04
CA LEU A 218 15.68 -5.15 -14.39
C LEU A 218 16.97 -5.99 -14.38
N LEU A 219 17.63 -6.13 -13.22
CA LEU A 219 18.83 -6.93 -13.08
C LEU A 219 18.48 -8.39 -12.69
N PRO A 220 19.30 -9.37 -13.09
CA PRO A 220 19.20 -10.74 -12.62
C PRO A 220 19.18 -10.80 -11.09
N PRO A 221 18.40 -11.70 -10.45
CA PRO A 221 18.29 -11.77 -8.98
C PRO A 221 19.63 -11.78 -8.22
N ASN A 222 20.66 -12.42 -8.81
CA ASN A 222 21.98 -12.54 -8.21
C ASN A 222 22.80 -11.23 -8.23
N GLU A 223 22.40 -10.26 -9.05
CA GLU A 223 23.05 -8.96 -9.21
C GLU A 223 22.29 -7.84 -8.47
N ARG A 224 21.11 -8.14 -7.91
CA ARG A 224 20.28 -7.17 -7.19
C ARG A 224 20.90 -6.81 -5.85
N ARG A 225 21.70 -5.75 -5.84
CA ARG A 225 22.20 -5.13 -4.60
C ARG A 225 21.30 -3.95 -4.26
N LYS A 226 20.90 -3.81 -3.00
CA LYS A 226 20.10 -2.66 -2.53
C LYS A 226 20.99 -1.69 -1.78
N GLY A 227 21.00 -0.43 -2.23
CA GLY A 227 21.59 0.67 -1.48
C GLY A 227 20.79 0.98 -0.20
N TRP A 228 21.30 1.91 0.61
CA TRP A 228 20.55 2.48 1.74
C TRP A 228 19.28 3.21 1.29
N PHE A 229 19.40 3.95 0.20
CA PHE A 229 18.35 4.63 -0.53
C PHE A 229 18.02 3.87 -1.81
N ASN A 230 16.73 3.76 -2.12
CA ASN A 230 16.26 3.07 -3.31
C ASN A 230 15.20 3.89 -4.05
N VAL A 231 15.35 4.01 -5.36
CA VAL A 231 14.36 4.55 -6.29
C VAL A 231 13.83 3.39 -7.12
N ASN A 232 12.75 2.77 -6.66
CA ASN A 232 12.12 1.66 -7.36
C ASN A 232 11.13 2.20 -8.42
N ALA A 233 11.31 1.80 -9.68
CA ALA A 233 10.51 2.27 -10.80
C ALA A 233 9.01 1.98 -10.67
N ALA A 234 8.62 0.92 -9.98
CA ALA A 234 7.22 0.57 -9.71
C ALA A 234 6.48 1.64 -8.91
N ASP A 235 7.20 2.48 -8.18
CA ASP A 235 6.61 3.58 -7.42
C ASP A 235 6.27 4.79 -8.27
N TYR A 236 6.68 4.88 -9.53
CA TYR A 236 6.64 6.12 -10.31
C TYR A 236 5.72 6.04 -11.53
N LEU A 237 5.21 7.20 -11.96
CA LEU A 237 4.29 7.36 -13.09
C LEU A 237 3.03 6.49 -12.93
N TYR A 238 2.78 5.49 -13.78
CA TYR A 238 1.60 4.61 -13.67
C TYR A 238 1.78 3.50 -12.63
N ARG A 239 0.66 3.04 -12.04
CA ARG A 239 0.66 1.85 -11.16
C ARG A 239 0.91 0.61 -12.03
N GLY A 240 1.81 -0.27 -11.60
CA GLY A 240 2.12 -1.50 -12.34
C GLY A 240 3.36 -2.19 -11.80
N GLY A 241 3.60 -3.41 -12.27
CA GLY A 241 4.69 -4.27 -11.82
C GLY A 241 6.10 -3.73 -12.14
N PRO A 242 7.14 -4.30 -11.51
CA PRO A 242 8.51 -3.82 -11.62
C PRO A 242 9.20 -4.12 -12.97
N GLU A 243 8.48 -4.69 -13.93
CA GLU A 243 9.01 -5.17 -15.21
C GLU A 243 9.50 -4.05 -16.15
N ARG A 244 9.12 -2.79 -15.88
CA ARG A 244 9.55 -1.61 -16.64
C ARG A 244 10.35 -0.66 -15.76
N GLY A 245 11.54 -0.27 -16.22
CA GLY A 245 12.38 0.75 -15.57
C GLY A 245 11.83 2.17 -15.70
N LEU A 246 12.49 3.12 -15.03
CA LEU A 246 12.10 4.54 -15.05
C LEU A 246 12.01 5.12 -16.48
N GLU A 247 13.00 4.85 -17.33
CA GLU A 247 13.01 5.38 -18.71
C GLU A 247 11.82 4.87 -19.54
N GLU A 248 11.57 3.56 -19.54
CA GLU A 248 10.48 2.98 -20.34
C GLU A 248 9.11 3.43 -19.85
N ARG A 249 8.94 3.58 -18.52
CA ARG A 249 7.73 4.15 -17.94
C ARG A 249 7.51 5.59 -18.38
N LEU A 250 8.57 6.39 -18.40
CA LEU A 250 8.52 7.78 -18.88
C LEU A 250 8.19 7.83 -20.37
N ARG A 251 8.82 6.98 -21.18
CA ARG A 251 8.53 6.85 -22.62
C ARG A 251 7.06 6.51 -22.87
N CYS A 252 6.51 5.55 -22.14
CA CYS A 252 5.09 5.20 -22.21
C CYS A 252 4.18 6.39 -21.86
N TYR A 253 4.49 7.11 -20.78
CA TYR A 253 3.74 8.30 -20.38
C TYR A 253 3.80 9.40 -21.44
N LEU A 254 4.99 9.74 -21.93
CA LEU A 254 5.19 10.78 -22.94
C LEU A 254 4.48 10.44 -24.26
N ARG A 255 4.51 9.19 -24.71
CA ARG A 255 3.71 8.73 -25.86
C ARG A 255 2.22 8.90 -25.63
N GLY A 256 1.73 8.56 -24.42
CA GLY A 256 0.34 8.78 -24.03
C GLY A 256 -0.09 10.25 -24.05
N GLU A 257 0.84 11.16 -23.77
CA GLU A 257 0.64 12.62 -23.87
C GLU A 257 0.93 13.18 -25.29
N GLY A 258 1.14 12.31 -26.29
CA GLY A 258 1.38 12.70 -27.68
C GLY A 258 2.78 13.28 -27.97
N VAL A 259 3.76 13.05 -27.09
CA VAL A 259 5.16 13.45 -27.31
C VAL A 259 5.91 12.31 -28.03
N PRO A 260 6.45 12.54 -29.25
CA PRO A 260 7.16 11.51 -29.98
C PRO A 260 8.53 11.24 -29.34
N ASP A 261 9.00 9.99 -29.42
CA ASP A 261 10.29 9.57 -28.87
C ASP A 261 11.51 10.36 -29.38
N LYS A 262 11.41 10.96 -30.56
CA LYS A 262 12.47 11.80 -31.14
C LYS A 262 12.54 13.20 -30.52
N ALA A 263 11.51 13.64 -29.78
CA ALA A 263 11.46 14.98 -29.18
C ALA A 263 12.28 15.10 -27.89
N TRP A 264 12.80 14.00 -27.35
CA TRP A 264 13.64 13.97 -26.16
C TRP A 264 14.74 12.93 -26.28
N SER A 265 15.86 13.14 -25.59
CA SER A 265 17.02 12.25 -25.61
C SER A 265 17.48 11.85 -24.21
N PHE A 266 17.27 12.70 -23.20
CA PHE A 266 17.72 12.45 -21.85
C PHE A 266 16.65 12.86 -20.85
N ALA A 267 16.55 12.16 -19.72
CA ALA A 267 15.73 12.61 -18.60
C ALA A 267 16.41 12.34 -17.25
N TYR A 268 16.13 13.21 -16.30
CA TYR A 268 16.69 13.18 -14.95
C TYR A 268 15.58 13.31 -13.92
N LEU A 269 15.51 12.38 -12.98
CA LEU A 269 14.50 12.33 -11.93
C LEU A 269 15.07 12.86 -10.62
N VAL A 270 14.47 13.91 -10.06
CA VAL A 270 14.73 14.37 -8.70
C VAL A 270 13.55 14.03 -7.81
N THR A 271 13.79 13.24 -6.75
CA THR A 271 12.72 12.65 -5.94
C THR A 271 13.17 12.30 -4.52
N ALA A 272 12.24 12.15 -3.59
CA ALA A 272 12.53 11.54 -2.28
C ALA A 272 12.71 10.02 -2.43
N PRO A 273 13.86 9.44 -2.01
CA PRO A 273 14.09 8.00 -2.12
C PRO A 273 13.35 7.20 -1.04
N LYS A 274 13.23 5.89 -1.26
CA LYS A 274 12.89 4.95 -0.18
C LYS A 274 14.08 4.75 0.74
N PHE A 275 13.85 4.72 2.05
CA PHE A 275 14.85 4.34 3.05
C PHE A 275 14.35 3.11 3.81
N LEU A 276 15.10 1.99 3.74
CA LEU A 276 14.72 0.71 4.36
C LEU A 276 13.27 0.27 4.05
N GLY A 277 12.81 0.52 2.82
CA GLY A 277 11.46 0.17 2.35
C GLY A 277 10.38 1.21 2.68
N TYR A 278 10.63 2.16 3.58
CA TYR A 278 9.73 3.26 3.87
C TYR A 278 9.91 4.40 2.85
N SER A 279 8.81 4.98 2.40
CA SER A 279 8.80 6.14 1.50
C SER A 279 7.71 7.10 1.89
N PHE A 280 8.01 8.39 1.86
CA PHE A 280 7.01 9.43 1.82
C PHE A 280 7.46 10.48 0.80
N ASN A 281 6.82 10.50 -0.36
CA ASN A 281 7.24 11.30 -1.50
C ASN A 281 6.10 12.20 -1.99
N PRO A 282 6.01 13.47 -1.56
CA PRO A 282 4.95 14.38 -1.97
C PRO A 282 5.05 14.85 -3.42
N VAL A 283 6.27 14.93 -3.99
CA VAL A 283 6.48 15.40 -5.35
C VAL A 283 7.78 14.86 -5.95
N SER A 284 7.73 14.48 -7.22
CA SER A 284 8.92 14.17 -8.03
C SER A 284 8.98 15.02 -9.27
N PHE A 285 10.20 15.45 -9.62
CA PHE A 285 10.47 16.31 -10.76
C PHE A 285 11.25 15.53 -11.81
N TRP A 286 10.66 15.37 -12.98
CA TRP A 286 11.30 14.76 -14.14
C TRP A 286 11.74 15.86 -15.08
N TYR A 287 13.04 16.07 -15.23
CA TYR A 287 13.63 17.03 -16.15
C TYR A 287 13.91 16.31 -17.46
N ILE A 288 13.36 16.80 -18.57
CA ILE A 288 13.44 16.13 -19.88
C ILE A 288 14.11 17.05 -20.89
N TYR A 289 15.13 16.51 -21.54
CA TYR A 289 16.03 17.24 -22.42
C TYR A 289 15.95 16.70 -23.84
N ASP A 290 16.07 17.60 -24.81
CA ASP A 290 16.20 17.25 -26.22
C ASP A 290 17.60 16.71 -26.57
N SER A 291 17.80 16.36 -27.84
CA SER A 291 19.11 15.93 -28.38
C SER A 291 20.18 17.03 -28.28
N SER A 292 19.78 18.29 -28.20
CA SER A 292 20.65 19.46 -28.03
C SER A 292 20.95 19.76 -26.56
N ARG A 293 20.57 18.88 -25.63
CA ARG A 293 20.80 19.01 -24.18
C ARG A 293 20.10 20.23 -23.56
N LYS A 294 19.06 20.76 -24.19
CA LYS A 294 18.23 21.85 -23.64
C LYS A 294 17.06 21.26 -22.86
N LEU A 295 16.77 21.82 -21.68
CA LEU A 295 15.59 21.46 -20.90
C LEU A 295 14.32 21.94 -21.64
N THR A 296 13.60 21.03 -22.27
CA THR A 296 12.42 21.34 -23.10
C THR A 296 11.12 20.98 -22.39
N MET A 297 11.13 20.02 -21.49
CA MET A 297 9.92 19.55 -20.81
C MET A 297 10.21 19.18 -19.35
N MET A 298 9.19 19.27 -18.51
CA MET A 298 9.21 18.72 -17.17
C MET A 298 7.95 17.91 -16.91
N VAL A 299 8.05 16.80 -16.17
CA VAL A 299 6.88 16.15 -15.57
C VAL A 299 6.90 16.37 -14.07
N LEU A 300 5.83 16.94 -13.53
CA LEU A 300 5.61 17.03 -12.09
C LEU A 300 4.69 15.91 -11.66
N GLU A 301 5.24 14.95 -10.94
CA GLU A 301 4.48 13.89 -10.30
C GLU A 301 4.12 14.33 -8.89
N VAL A 302 2.88 14.75 -8.69
CA VAL A 302 2.37 15.20 -7.38
C VAL A 302 1.61 14.06 -6.73
N ASN A 303 2.02 13.68 -5.52
CA ASN A 303 1.36 12.66 -4.71
C ASN A 303 0.67 13.30 -3.50
N ASN A 304 -0.43 12.72 -3.03
CA ASN A 304 -1.07 13.15 -1.79
C ASN A 304 -0.98 12.08 -0.69
N THR A 305 -1.42 12.44 0.52
CA THR A 305 -1.41 11.54 1.68
C THR A 305 -2.42 10.39 1.57
N PHE A 306 -3.28 10.39 0.56
CA PHE A 306 -4.25 9.32 0.28
C PHE A 306 -3.68 8.25 -0.66
N GLY A 307 -2.43 8.40 -1.11
CA GLY A 307 -1.79 7.48 -2.05
C GLY A 307 -2.18 7.70 -3.52
N GLU A 308 -2.88 8.80 -3.81
CA GLU A 308 -3.25 9.19 -5.17
C GLU A 308 -2.12 10.00 -5.81
N ARG A 309 -2.17 10.12 -7.13
CA ARG A 309 -1.15 10.80 -7.94
C ARG A 309 -1.74 11.59 -9.08
N ARG A 310 -1.14 12.74 -9.38
CA ARG A 310 -1.38 13.50 -10.61
C ARG A 310 -0.06 13.79 -11.30
N LEU A 311 -0.02 13.54 -12.61
CA LEU A 311 1.12 13.84 -13.47
C LEU A 311 0.79 15.10 -14.27
N TYR A 312 1.66 16.11 -14.22
CA TYR A 312 1.54 17.31 -15.05
C TYR A 312 2.72 17.35 -16.02
N LEU A 313 2.46 17.21 -17.32
CA LEU A 313 3.46 17.46 -18.36
C LEU A 313 3.51 18.96 -18.65
N LEU A 314 4.66 19.57 -18.43
CA LEU A 314 4.95 20.98 -18.68
C LEU A 314 5.92 21.07 -19.85
N LYS A 315 5.63 21.93 -20.82
CA LYS A 315 6.52 22.22 -21.95
C LYS A 315 7.14 23.60 -21.74
N SER A 316 8.40 23.75 -22.14
CA SER A 316 9.08 25.04 -22.07
C SER A 316 8.37 26.01 -23.00
N GLU A 317 7.88 27.12 -22.46
CA GLU A 317 7.34 28.22 -23.26
C GLU A 317 8.48 29.18 -23.61
N GLU A 318 8.62 29.56 -24.87
CA GLU A 318 9.64 30.54 -25.29
C GLU A 318 9.39 31.95 -24.75
N LYS A 319 8.27 32.19 -24.06
CA LYS A 319 7.90 33.49 -23.49
C LYS A 319 7.32 33.32 -22.08
N ALA A 320 8.16 33.48 -21.07
CA ALA A 320 7.70 33.84 -19.73
C ALA A 320 8.47 35.07 -19.26
N SER A 321 7.74 36.16 -19.01
CA SER A 321 8.25 37.36 -18.34
C SER A 321 8.61 37.04 -16.89
N ASP A 322 9.63 37.72 -16.36
CA ASP A 322 10.25 37.54 -15.03
C ASP A 322 9.31 37.77 -13.80
N GLU A 323 8.00 37.90 -13.99
CA GLU A 323 7.04 38.32 -12.94
C GLU A 323 6.50 37.18 -12.05
N SER A 324 6.98 35.94 -12.20
CA SER A 324 6.36 34.75 -11.57
C SER A 324 6.72 34.49 -10.10
N VAL A 325 7.64 35.25 -9.52
CA VAL A 325 8.04 35.10 -8.10
C VAL A 325 7.54 36.31 -7.29
N PRO A 326 6.68 36.12 -6.27
CA PRO A 326 6.20 37.22 -5.42
C PRO A 326 7.33 37.93 -4.65
N ASP A 327 7.17 39.24 -4.41
CA ASP A 327 8.10 40.07 -3.63
C ASP A 327 8.44 39.43 -2.27
N GLY A 328 9.75 39.36 -1.97
CA GLY A 328 10.29 38.81 -0.72
C GLY A 328 10.73 37.34 -0.78
N PHE A 329 10.63 36.68 -1.94
CA PHE A 329 11.22 35.35 -2.16
C PHE A 329 12.37 35.45 -3.17
N GLU A 330 13.54 34.90 -2.83
CA GLU A 330 14.65 34.77 -3.77
C GLU A 330 14.25 33.82 -4.90
N ALA A 331 14.16 34.35 -6.11
CA ALA A 331 14.07 33.54 -7.31
C ALA A 331 15.32 32.63 -7.43
N PRO A 332 15.21 31.43 -8.02
CA PRO A 332 16.38 30.61 -8.33
C PRO A 332 17.42 31.43 -9.12
N ALA A 333 18.71 31.23 -8.84
CA ALA A 333 19.81 31.97 -9.45
C ALA A 333 19.72 31.99 -11.00
N LYS A 334 20.25 33.04 -11.64
CA LYS A 334 20.13 33.41 -13.08
C LYS A 334 20.42 32.32 -14.15
N ALA A 335 20.78 31.09 -13.80
CA ALA A 335 20.97 30.01 -14.76
C ALA A 335 19.61 29.50 -15.28
N THR A 336 19.42 29.56 -16.61
CA THR A 336 18.40 28.86 -17.42
C THR A 336 17.18 28.33 -16.64
N LYS A 337 16.23 29.23 -16.34
CA LYS A 337 15.01 28.90 -15.59
C LYS A 337 13.99 28.20 -16.49
N PHE A 338 13.42 27.11 -16.02
CA PHE A 338 12.19 26.54 -16.60
C PHE A 338 10.99 27.12 -15.86
N THR A 339 10.04 27.70 -16.59
CA THR A 339 8.81 28.27 -16.02
C THR A 339 7.59 27.79 -16.78
N ASN A 340 6.50 27.54 -16.06
CA ASN A 340 5.22 27.16 -16.63
C ASN A 340 4.08 27.40 -15.61
N ALA A 341 2.84 27.51 -16.07
CA ALA A 341 1.65 27.62 -15.22
C ALA A 341 0.50 26.75 -15.75
N TRP A 342 -0.24 26.10 -14.85
CA TRP A 342 -1.32 25.18 -15.21
C TRP A 342 -2.46 25.19 -14.19
N VAL A 343 -3.61 24.62 -14.56
CA VAL A 343 -4.78 24.55 -13.68
C VAL A 343 -4.56 23.50 -12.59
N LYS A 344 -4.90 23.85 -11.34
CA LYS A 344 -4.91 22.89 -10.23
C LYS A 344 -6.18 22.05 -10.29
N ASP A 345 -6.06 20.77 -10.61
CA ASP A 345 -7.18 19.81 -10.63
C ASP A 345 -7.02 18.69 -9.58
N PHE A 346 -5.96 18.72 -8.77
CA PHE A 346 -5.65 17.68 -7.79
C PHE A 346 -5.84 18.11 -6.33
N HIS A 347 -6.34 17.22 -5.48
CA HIS A 347 -6.57 17.47 -4.05
C HIS A 347 -5.39 16.99 -3.21
N VAL A 348 -4.52 17.94 -2.82
CA VAL A 348 -3.29 17.65 -2.06
C VAL A 348 -3.42 17.99 -0.57
N SER A 349 -4.33 18.89 -0.20
CA SER A 349 -4.47 19.38 1.17
C SER A 349 -5.92 19.70 1.51
N PRO A 350 -6.40 19.33 2.72
CA PRO A 350 -7.75 19.66 3.17
C PRO A 350 -7.97 21.17 3.31
N PHE A 351 -6.91 21.98 3.37
CA PHE A 351 -7.03 23.44 3.52
C PHE A 351 -7.05 24.19 2.18
N ASN A 352 -7.11 23.47 1.06
CA ASN A 352 -7.17 24.06 -0.29
C ASN A 352 -8.12 23.26 -1.19
N SER A 353 -9.11 23.93 -1.80
CA SER A 353 -9.95 23.31 -2.83
C SER A 353 -9.16 23.01 -4.10
N ARG A 354 -9.75 22.25 -5.04
CA ARG A 354 -9.22 22.01 -6.40
C ARG A 354 -9.42 23.22 -7.34
N LYS A 355 -9.50 24.44 -6.81
CA LYS A 355 -9.64 25.67 -7.63
C LYS A 355 -8.33 26.45 -7.61
N GLY A 356 -8.03 27.13 -8.71
CA GLY A 356 -6.86 27.97 -8.88
C GLY A 356 -5.86 27.39 -9.88
N THR A 357 -4.68 27.97 -9.92
CA THR A 357 -3.60 27.57 -10.83
C THR A 357 -2.31 27.34 -10.04
N TYR A 358 -1.45 26.47 -10.55
CA TYR A 358 -0.07 26.37 -10.12
C TYR A 358 0.82 27.12 -11.10
N SER A 359 1.93 27.64 -10.59
CA SER A 359 3.05 28.11 -11.40
C SER A 359 4.33 27.53 -10.84
N LEU A 360 5.26 27.19 -11.73
CA LEU A 360 6.56 26.60 -11.42
C LEU A 360 7.66 27.54 -11.89
N THR A 361 8.69 27.68 -11.06
CA THR A 361 10.02 28.13 -11.47
C THR A 361 11.02 27.07 -11.00
N ALA A 362 11.70 26.43 -11.93
CA ALA A 362 12.67 25.38 -11.64
C ALA A 362 14.05 25.75 -12.19
N ALA A 363 15.09 25.54 -11.38
CA ALA A 363 16.46 25.54 -11.85
C ALA A 363 16.74 24.28 -12.68
N ASP A 364 17.48 24.42 -13.77
CA ASP A 364 18.01 23.31 -14.56
C ASP A 364 19.17 22.64 -13.79
N PRO A 365 19.04 21.37 -13.35
CA PRO A 365 20.08 20.64 -12.62
C PRO A 365 21.42 20.56 -13.37
N VAL A 366 21.40 20.51 -14.71
CA VAL A 366 22.59 20.35 -15.55
C VAL A 366 23.34 21.67 -15.63
N ALA A 367 22.61 22.75 -15.87
CA ALA A 367 23.17 24.09 -15.87
C ALA A 367 23.73 24.43 -14.48
N ALA A 368 22.98 24.11 -13.43
CA ALA A 368 23.38 24.36 -12.05
C ALA A 368 24.65 23.58 -11.66
N SER A 369 24.78 22.32 -12.08
CA SER A 369 25.99 21.52 -11.85
C SER A 369 27.25 22.13 -12.48
N LYS A 370 27.13 22.76 -13.66
CA LYS A 370 28.24 23.44 -14.34
C LYS A 370 28.64 24.77 -13.69
N THR A 371 27.68 25.50 -13.14
CA THR A 371 27.92 26.84 -12.55
C THR A 371 28.19 26.80 -11.05
N GLY A 372 28.18 25.62 -10.41
CA GLY A 372 28.25 25.48 -8.95
C GLY A 372 27.02 26.01 -8.22
N ALA A 373 25.89 26.16 -8.93
CA ALA A 373 24.63 26.58 -8.32
C ALA A 373 23.91 25.38 -7.69
N LYS A 374 22.87 25.65 -6.89
CA LYS A 374 22.04 24.61 -6.28
C LYS A 374 21.41 23.74 -7.37
N VAL A 375 21.77 22.46 -7.40
CA VAL A 375 21.27 21.46 -8.37
C VAL A 375 19.75 21.30 -8.28
N LEU A 376 19.19 21.48 -7.08
CA LEU A 376 17.76 21.50 -6.83
C LEU A 376 17.37 22.87 -6.28
N ASP A 377 16.55 23.61 -7.01
CA ASP A 377 15.88 24.82 -6.55
C ASP A 377 14.59 25.03 -7.34
N ASN A 378 13.49 24.50 -6.81
CA ASN A 378 12.18 24.54 -7.44
C ASN A 378 11.19 25.29 -6.55
N VAL A 379 10.52 26.27 -7.12
CA VAL A 379 9.46 27.05 -6.48
C VAL A 379 8.13 26.74 -7.16
N VAL A 380 7.15 26.29 -6.40
CA VAL A 380 5.77 26.08 -6.84
C VAL A 380 4.86 27.06 -6.11
N VAL A 381 4.16 27.91 -6.86
CA VAL A 381 3.20 28.86 -6.31
C VAL A 381 1.78 28.42 -6.66
N LEU A 382 0.95 28.27 -5.63
CA LEU A 382 -0.49 28.10 -5.78
C LEU A 382 -1.16 29.48 -5.82
N ASN A 383 -1.76 29.79 -6.95
CA ASN A 383 -2.54 31.01 -7.17
C ASN A 383 -4.03 30.74 -6.95
N SER A 384 -4.71 31.76 -6.41
CA SER A 384 -6.16 31.77 -6.28
C SER A 384 -6.85 31.85 -7.65
N SER A 385 -8.16 31.60 -7.69
CA SER A 385 -8.97 31.88 -8.88
C SER A 385 -9.00 33.37 -9.26
N LYS A 386 -8.58 34.28 -8.36
CA LYS A 386 -8.40 35.71 -8.61
C LYS A 386 -6.91 36.07 -8.86
N ALA A 387 -6.10 35.10 -9.29
CA ALA A 387 -4.67 35.23 -9.56
C ALA A 387 -3.75 35.65 -8.40
N HIS A 388 -4.25 35.87 -7.18
CA HIS A 388 -3.38 36.15 -6.03
C HIS A 388 -2.64 34.90 -5.53
N ALA A 389 -1.33 35.04 -5.25
CA ALA A 389 -0.52 34.00 -4.62
C ALA A 389 -1.06 33.61 -3.23
N LYS A 390 -1.47 32.35 -3.07
CA LYS A 390 -2.02 31.82 -1.81
C LYS A 390 -0.98 31.09 -0.99
N LEU A 391 -0.17 30.25 -1.63
CA LEU A 391 0.83 29.40 -1.00
C LEU A 391 2.04 29.29 -1.91
N VAL A 392 3.21 29.59 -1.37
CA VAL A 392 4.50 29.38 -2.02
C VAL A 392 5.16 28.18 -1.36
N ALA A 393 5.54 27.18 -2.15
CA ALA A 393 6.31 26.04 -1.71
C ALA A 393 7.64 26.01 -2.46
N ARG A 394 8.76 25.99 -1.74
CA ARG A 394 10.10 25.86 -2.33
C ARG A 394 10.73 24.56 -1.87
N VAL A 395 11.41 23.87 -2.76
CA VAL A 395 12.26 22.70 -2.46
C VAL A 395 13.63 23.00 -3.03
N TYR A 396 14.65 23.02 -2.19
CA TYR A 396 16.00 23.40 -2.59
C TYR A 396 17.08 22.63 -1.81
N SER A 397 18.26 22.48 -2.40
CA SER A 397 19.43 21.90 -1.71
C SER A 397 20.13 22.93 -0.81
N ASP A 398 20.52 22.51 0.40
CA ASP A 398 21.14 23.39 1.42
C ASP A 398 22.65 23.63 1.14
N GLY A 399 23.28 22.80 0.31
CA GLY A 399 24.70 22.89 -0.05
C GLY A 399 25.03 22.10 -1.32
N ASP A 400 26.30 21.71 -1.47
CA ASP A 400 26.79 20.92 -2.60
C ASP A 400 26.12 19.54 -2.66
N HIS A 401 25.98 19.04 -3.89
CA HIS A 401 25.53 17.68 -4.13
C HIS A 401 26.62 16.69 -3.69
N MET A 402 26.21 15.52 -3.22
CA MET A 402 27.16 14.45 -2.87
C MET A 402 27.06 13.35 -3.91
N ASP A 403 28.21 12.94 -4.46
CA ASP A 403 28.29 11.83 -5.39
C ASP A 403 28.34 10.50 -4.62
N PRO A 404 27.31 9.64 -4.73
CA PRO A 404 27.24 8.36 -4.01
C PRO A 404 28.30 7.35 -4.46
N VAL A 405 28.93 7.52 -5.63
CA VAL A 405 29.97 6.61 -6.15
C VAL A 405 31.32 6.89 -5.49
N THR A 406 31.67 8.16 -5.33
CA THR A 406 32.97 8.59 -4.80
C THR A 406 32.97 8.84 -3.28
N MET A 407 31.82 8.67 -2.63
CA MET A 407 31.66 8.97 -1.22
C MET A 407 32.41 7.99 -0.30
N SER A 408 33.16 8.53 0.66
CA SER A 408 33.83 7.72 1.69
C SER A 408 32.86 7.12 2.71
N THR A 409 33.24 6.03 3.38
CA THR A 409 32.46 5.41 4.46
C THR A 409 32.12 6.39 5.58
N SER A 410 33.03 7.33 5.88
CA SER A 410 32.80 8.35 6.92
C SER A 410 31.70 9.35 6.53
N GLN A 411 31.69 9.78 5.27
CA GLN A 411 30.64 10.65 4.72
C GLN A 411 29.30 9.90 4.65
N ALA A 412 29.32 8.62 4.27
CA ALA A 412 28.15 7.75 4.28
C ALA A 412 27.51 7.68 5.68
N LEU A 413 28.32 7.39 6.70
CA LEU A 413 27.86 7.27 8.07
C LEU A 413 27.28 8.59 8.59
N ARG A 414 27.94 9.73 8.34
CA ARG A 414 27.44 11.06 8.72
C ARG A 414 26.11 11.38 8.04
N LEU A 415 26.00 11.07 6.75
CA LEU A 415 24.77 11.30 6.01
C LEU A 415 23.63 10.43 6.57
N LEU A 416 23.87 9.13 6.77
CA LEU A 416 22.88 8.23 7.35
C LEU A 416 22.43 8.72 8.72
N ALA A 417 23.37 9.01 9.63
CA ALA A 417 23.05 9.52 10.97
C ALA A 417 22.25 10.82 10.96
N SER A 418 22.49 11.69 9.96
CA SER A 418 21.82 13.00 9.87
C SER A 418 20.46 12.93 9.17
N TRP A 419 20.23 11.96 8.28
CA TRP A 419 19.08 11.98 7.35
C TRP A 419 18.15 10.75 7.44
N PHE A 420 18.53 9.67 8.15
CA PHE A 420 17.69 8.46 8.24
C PHE A 420 16.28 8.73 8.78
N TRP A 421 16.15 9.70 9.70
CA TRP A 421 14.90 10.02 10.39
C TRP A 421 13.99 10.99 9.61
N VAL A 422 14.52 11.70 8.61
CA VAL A 422 13.82 12.81 7.94
C VAL A 422 12.56 12.33 7.23
N GLY A 423 12.64 11.19 6.53
CA GLY A 423 11.47 10.56 5.90
C GLY A 423 10.39 10.22 6.93
N PHE A 424 10.75 9.55 8.03
CA PHE A 424 9.82 9.11 9.07
C PHE A 424 9.11 10.27 9.79
N LEU A 425 9.79 11.40 10.00
CA LEU A 425 9.17 12.56 10.65
C LEU A 425 8.31 13.42 9.72
N THR A 426 8.32 13.18 8.41
CA THR A 426 7.56 14.01 7.46
C THR A 426 6.05 13.91 7.69
N PHE A 427 5.50 12.71 7.86
CA PHE A 427 4.06 12.53 8.10
C PHE A 427 3.61 13.07 9.48
N PRO A 428 4.30 12.78 10.61
CA PRO A 428 4.02 13.44 11.90
C PRO A 428 4.04 14.97 11.82
N ARG A 429 4.99 15.56 11.07
CA ARG A 429 5.05 17.01 10.83
C ARG A 429 3.82 17.50 10.08
N ILE A 430 3.37 16.78 9.05
CA ILE A 430 2.14 17.13 8.31
C ILE A 430 0.94 17.17 9.25
N ILE A 431 0.78 16.16 10.13
CA ILE A 431 -0.29 16.14 11.13
C ILE A 431 -0.19 17.34 12.08
N ALA A 432 1.02 17.62 12.61
CA ALA A 432 1.22 18.75 13.51
C ALA A 432 0.88 20.09 12.85
N GLN A 433 1.25 20.29 11.57
CA GLN A 433 0.91 21.49 10.81
C GLN A 433 -0.59 21.57 10.52
N ALA A 434 -1.23 20.45 10.16
CA ALA A 434 -2.67 20.39 9.96
C ALA A 434 -3.44 20.74 11.25
N TYR A 435 -2.98 20.23 12.40
CA TYR A 435 -3.52 20.60 13.71
C TYR A 435 -3.42 22.10 13.96
N GLN A 436 -2.27 22.72 13.70
CA GLN A 436 -2.10 24.18 13.85
C GLN A 436 -3.04 24.96 12.93
N LEU A 437 -3.16 24.57 11.66
CA LEU A 437 -4.04 25.25 10.70
C LEU A 437 -5.52 25.14 11.08
N TYR A 438 -5.95 23.97 11.56
CA TYR A 438 -7.34 23.77 11.97
C TYR A 438 -7.66 24.45 13.31
N PHE A 439 -6.95 24.11 14.38
CA PHE A 439 -7.31 24.55 15.73
C PHE A 439 -6.84 25.98 16.03
N LYS A 440 -5.62 26.35 15.61
CA LYS A 440 -5.08 27.69 15.91
C LYS A 440 -5.46 28.73 14.86
N ARG A 441 -5.44 28.36 13.57
CA ARG A 441 -5.74 29.30 12.47
C ARG A 441 -7.18 29.24 11.97
N LYS A 442 -8.02 28.32 12.49
CA LYS A 442 -9.45 28.17 12.15
C LYS A 442 -9.69 28.11 10.63
N MET A 443 -8.80 27.45 9.90
CA MET A 443 -8.89 27.34 8.46
C MET A 443 -10.06 26.46 8.04
N HIS A 444 -10.76 26.87 6.97
CA HIS A 444 -11.80 26.05 6.36
C HIS A 444 -11.23 24.72 5.85
N VAL A 445 -11.94 23.63 6.13
CA VAL A 445 -11.60 22.27 5.69
C VAL A 445 -12.48 21.87 4.53
N TRP A 446 -11.84 21.49 3.44
CA TRP A 446 -12.44 20.90 2.26
C TRP A 446 -12.35 19.38 2.39
N PHE A 447 -13.48 18.69 2.28
CA PHE A 447 -13.49 17.23 2.25
C PHE A 447 -12.76 16.70 1.01
N ARG A 448 -12.15 15.53 1.13
CA ARG A 448 -11.49 14.88 0.01
C ARG A 448 -12.54 14.51 -1.05
N PRO A 449 -12.42 15.00 -2.30
CA PRO A 449 -13.17 14.45 -3.42
C PRO A 449 -12.50 13.18 -3.95
N GLU A 450 -13.28 12.33 -4.63
CA GLU A 450 -12.75 11.23 -5.43
C GLU A 450 -11.84 11.74 -6.56
N VAL A 451 -10.98 10.82 -6.97
CA VAL A 451 -9.93 11.00 -7.97
C VAL A 451 -10.56 11.28 -9.33
N LEU A 452 -9.99 12.22 -10.09
CA LEU A 452 -10.44 12.47 -11.46
C LEU A 452 -9.87 11.42 -12.41
N ALA A 453 -10.52 11.20 -13.56
CA ALA A 453 -10.03 10.26 -14.58
C ALA A 453 -8.62 10.62 -15.13
N SER A 454 -8.22 11.90 -15.05
CA SER A 454 -6.88 12.41 -15.40
C SER A 454 -5.81 12.12 -14.32
N SER A 455 -6.24 11.62 -13.16
CA SER A 455 -5.41 11.31 -12.00
C SER A 455 -5.35 9.79 -11.79
N ILE A 456 -4.35 9.36 -11.04
CA ILE A 456 -4.11 7.96 -10.72
C ILE A 456 -4.55 7.71 -9.28
N GLY A 457 -5.48 6.77 -9.11
CA GLY A 457 -5.98 6.37 -7.80
C GLY A 457 -4.90 5.72 -6.91
N ARG A 458 -5.26 5.56 -5.63
CA ARG A 458 -4.44 4.82 -4.67
C ARG A 458 -4.29 3.36 -5.05
N THR A 459 -3.28 2.69 -4.51
CA THR A 459 -3.15 1.24 -4.62
C THR A 459 -4.33 0.55 -3.92
N HIS A 460 -4.71 -0.60 -4.45
CA HIS A 460 -5.79 -1.42 -3.90
C HIS A 460 -5.40 -2.05 -2.55
N THR A 461 -6.39 -2.34 -1.72
CA THR A 461 -6.26 -3.24 -0.56
C THR A 461 -6.43 -4.70 -1.00
N LEU A 462 -6.09 -5.65 -0.13
CA LEU A 462 -6.31 -7.07 -0.39
C LEU A 462 -7.79 -7.39 -0.67
N SER A 463 -8.70 -6.80 0.11
CA SER A 463 -10.15 -7.01 -0.05
C SER A 463 -10.65 -6.45 -1.38
N GLU A 464 -10.15 -5.29 -1.80
CA GLU A 464 -10.46 -4.71 -3.11
C GLU A 464 -9.95 -5.57 -4.26
N ALA A 465 -8.74 -6.16 -4.14
CA ALA A 465 -8.22 -7.07 -5.15
C ALA A 465 -9.08 -8.34 -5.30
N ILE A 466 -9.53 -8.90 -4.17
CA ILE A 466 -10.40 -10.08 -4.17
C ILE A 466 -11.76 -9.71 -4.79
N LEU A 467 -12.38 -8.62 -4.35
CA LEU A 467 -13.67 -8.19 -4.87
C LEU A 467 -13.62 -7.81 -6.35
N GLU A 468 -12.51 -7.23 -6.83
CA GLU A 468 -12.32 -6.97 -8.25
C GLU A 468 -12.29 -8.24 -9.09
N ALA A 469 -11.69 -9.33 -8.59
CA ALA A 469 -11.69 -10.61 -9.27
C ALA A 469 -13.13 -11.14 -9.49
N PHE A 470 -13.97 -11.07 -8.44
CA PHE A 470 -15.39 -11.43 -8.54
C PHE A 470 -16.18 -10.48 -9.42
N PHE A 471 -15.96 -9.17 -9.28
CA PHE A 471 -16.63 -8.15 -10.09
C PHE A 471 -16.30 -8.30 -11.58
N ARG A 472 -15.04 -8.55 -11.93
CA ARG A 472 -14.59 -8.79 -13.31
C ARG A 472 -15.28 -10.01 -13.92
N ALA A 473 -15.33 -11.12 -13.18
CA ALA A 473 -15.99 -12.33 -13.64
C ALA A 473 -17.51 -12.12 -13.78
N TYR A 474 -18.12 -11.40 -12.83
CA TYR A 474 -19.53 -11.02 -12.87
C TYR A 474 -19.83 -10.14 -14.10
N LEU A 475 -18.97 -9.17 -14.40
CA LEU A 475 -19.09 -8.32 -15.57
C LEU A 475 -19.00 -9.13 -16.87
N GLY A 476 -18.10 -10.11 -16.95
CA GLY A 476 -18.03 -11.05 -18.07
C GLY A 476 -19.33 -11.85 -18.23
N SER A 477 -19.93 -12.31 -17.13
CA SER A 477 -21.24 -12.99 -17.16
C SER A 477 -22.37 -12.07 -17.63
N LEU A 478 -22.36 -10.78 -17.28
CA LEU A 478 -23.33 -9.81 -17.81
C LEU A 478 -23.15 -9.59 -19.32
N VAL A 479 -21.90 -9.49 -19.80
CA VAL A 479 -21.60 -9.33 -21.23
C VAL A 479 -22.02 -10.56 -22.03
N ASP A 480 -21.78 -11.75 -21.50
CA ASP A 480 -22.17 -13.00 -22.14
C ASP A 480 -23.69 -13.16 -22.29
N ASN A 481 -24.46 -12.50 -21.42
CA ASN A 481 -25.92 -12.51 -21.42
C ASN A 481 -26.53 -11.18 -21.91
N ALA A 482 -25.74 -10.31 -22.54
CA ALA A 482 -26.22 -9.04 -23.07
C ALA A 482 -27.31 -9.28 -24.14
N SER A 483 -28.29 -8.37 -24.22
CA SER A 483 -29.45 -8.50 -25.13
C SER A 483 -29.15 -8.20 -26.60
N ALA A 484 -27.93 -7.77 -26.92
CA ALA A 484 -27.46 -7.46 -28.27
C ALA A 484 -25.92 -7.55 -28.32
N PRO A 485 -25.32 -7.65 -29.53
CA PRO A 485 -23.86 -7.61 -29.72
C PRO A 485 -23.19 -6.40 -29.05
N LEU A 486 -22.41 -6.67 -28.00
CA LEU A 486 -21.76 -5.66 -27.15
C LEU A 486 -20.27 -5.97 -26.98
N ARG A 487 -19.45 -4.95 -27.23
CA ARG A 487 -18.03 -4.91 -26.86
C ARG A 487 -17.84 -4.04 -25.62
N LEU A 488 -17.41 -4.67 -24.53
CA LEU A 488 -17.14 -4.00 -23.27
C LEU A 488 -15.64 -3.84 -23.05
N THR A 489 -15.16 -2.61 -22.90
CA THR A 489 -13.79 -2.33 -22.45
C THR A 489 -13.81 -2.01 -20.96
N TYR A 490 -13.22 -2.87 -20.14
CA TYR A 490 -13.16 -2.70 -18.68
C TYR A 490 -11.74 -2.37 -18.21
N THR A 491 -11.58 -1.25 -17.49
CA THR A 491 -10.32 -0.83 -16.88
C THR A 491 -10.41 -0.87 -15.35
N PRO A 492 -9.63 -1.74 -14.67
CA PRO A 492 -9.65 -1.82 -13.21
C PRO A 492 -8.84 -0.69 -12.55
N ALA A 493 -9.23 -0.28 -11.34
CA ALA A 493 -8.50 0.72 -10.56
C ALA A 493 -7.29 0.15 -9.78
N GLY A 494 -6.45 1.05 -9.26
CA GLY A 494 -5.48 0.74 -8.20
C GLY A 494 -4.31 -0.16 -8.58
N GLY A 495 -3.99 -0.29 -9.87
CA GLY A 495 -2.90 -1.14 -10.34
C GLY A 495 -3.23 -2.64 -10.37
N LEU A 496 -4.52 -3.00 -10.39
CA LEU A 496 -5.00 -4.39 -10.46
C LEU A 496 -4.80 -5.06 -11.83
N GLY A 497 -4.39 -4.31 -12.85
CA GLY A 497 -4.07 -4.84 -14.17
C GLY A 497 -4.32 -3.85 -15.30
N GLU A 498 -4.16 -4.33 -16.52
CA GLU A 498 -4.46 -3.59 -17.74
C GLU A 498 -5.95 -3.67 -18.09
N SER A 499 -6.39 -2.83 -19.03
CA SER A 499 -7.74 -2.88 -19.57
C SER A 499 -7.99 -4.21 -20.28
N VAL A 500 -9.18 -4.76 -20.12
CA VAL A 500 -9.61 -5.99 -20.81
C VAL A 500 -10.83 -5.72 -21.66
N ILE A 501 -10.90 -6.42 -22.79
CA ILE A 501 -12.01 -6.35 -23.72
C ILE A 501 -12.82 -7.65 -23.56
N MET A 502 -14.13 -7.51 -23.35
CA MET A 502 -15.08 -8.61 -23.26
C MET A 502 -16.09 -8.48 -24.41
N MET A 503 -16.44 -9.59 -25.04
CA MET A 503 -17.34 -9.64 -26.19
C MET A 503 -18.53 -10.54 -25.86
N SER A 504 -19.75 -10.10 -26.17
CA SER A 504 -20.95 -10.91 -25.97
C SER A 504 -20.98 -12.13 -26.91
N LYS A 505 -21.59 -13.23 -26.49
CA LYS A 505 -21.69 -14.49 -27.26
C LYS A 505 -22.45 -14.35 -28.59
N GLU A 506 -23.31 -13.34 -28.72
CA GLU A 506 -24.16 -13.13 -29.89
C GLU A 506 -23.45 -12.44 -31.07
N VAL A 507 -22.18 -12.07 -30.94
CA VAL A 507 -21.45 -11.35 -31.99
C VAL A 507 -21.16 -12.29 -33.16
N LYS A 508 -21.76 -12.03 -34.32
CA LYS A 508 -21.34 -12.60 -35.62
C LYS A 508 -20.47 -11.58 -36.37
N ASP A 509 -19.63 -12.06 -37.30
CA ASP A 509 -18.64 -11.23 -38.03
C ASP A 509 -19.22 -10.02 -38.79
N ASP A 510 -20.55 -9.97 -39.02
CA ASP A 510 -21.25 -8.94 -39.82
C ASP A 510 -22.15 -8.01 -38.99
N ASP A 511 -22.15 -8.14 -37.65
CA ASP A 511 -23.03 -7.36 -36.77
C ASP A 511 -22.46 -5.96 -36.44
N GLN A 512 -23.33 -4.96 -36.35
CA GLN A 512 -22.98 -3.67 -35.75
C GLN A 512 -22.78 -3.83 -34.23
N VAL A 513 -21.54 -4.06 -33.82
CA VAL A 513 -21.17 -4.21 -32.41
C VAL A 513 -21.23 -2.85 -31.71
N LYS A 514 -22.03 -2.77 -30.65
CA LYS A 514 -22.09 -1.57 -29.81
C LYS A 514 -20.94 -1.55 -28.81
N GLU A 515 -20.43 -0.36 -28.50
CA GLU A 515 -19.29 -0.20 -27.61
C GLU A 515 -19.71 0.40 -26.27
N LEU A 516 -19.19 -0.14 -25.18
CA LEU A 516 -19.34 0.39 -23.83
C LEU A 516 -17.99 0.34 -23.12
N THR A 517 -17.54 1.46 -22.55
CA THR A 517 -16.32 1.49 -21.72
C THR A 517 -16.68 1.69 -20.27
N VAL A 518 -16.09 0.88 -19.39
CA VAL A 518 -16.27 0.92 -17.94
C VAL A 518 -14.90 1.12 -17.30
N ARG A 519 -14.64 2.33 -16.80
CA ARG A 519 -13.38 2.67 -16.14
C ARG A 519 -13.61 2.93 -14.65
N VAL A 520 -13.06 2.06 -13.81
CA VAL A 520 -13.02 2.28 -12.37
C VAL A 520 -11.83 3.19 -12.06
N ILE A 521 -12.09 4.32 -11.40
CA ILE A 521 -11.05 5.32 -11.07
C ILE A 521 -10.52 5.11 -9.66
N SER A 522 -11.39 4.70 -8.73
CA SER A 522 -11.07 4.51 -7.31
C SER A 522 -11.30 3.06 -6.91
N PRO A 523 -10.32 2.36 -6.30
CA PRO A 523 -10.51 0.98 -5.82
C PRO A 523 -11.64 0.83 -4.80
N ALA A 524 -12.01 1.92 -4.12
CA ALA A 524 -13.13 1.97 -3.18
C ALA A 524 -14.47 1.59 -3.86
N PHE A 525 -14.56 1.68 -5.18
CA PHE A 525 -15.71 1.19 -5.93
C PHE A 525 -16.04 -0.27 -5.57
N TYR A 526 -15.05 -1.18 -5.51
CA TYR A 526 -15.31 -2.60 -5.30
C TYR A 526 -15.88 -2.89 -3.92
N THR A 527 -15.37 -2.21 -2.88
CA THR A 527 -15.91 -2.35 -1.53
C THR A 527 -17.26 -1.68 -1.39
N ARG A 528 -17.54 -0.55 -2.07
CA ARG A 528 -18.88 0.08 -2.09
C ARG A 528 -19.90 -0.75 -2.87
N PHE A 529 -19.48 -1.39 -3.97
CA PHE A 529 -20.36 -2.14 -4.86
C PHE A 529 -21.17 -3.21 -4.11
N VAL A 530 -20.56 -3.89 -3.14
CA VAL A 530 -21.21 -4.96 -2.37
C VAL A 530 -22.28 -4.48 -1.37
N HIS A 531 -22.34 -3.16 -1.09
CA HIS A 531 -23.40 -2.56 -0.27
C HIS A 531 -24.71 -2.36 -1.04
N TYR A 532 -24.65 -2.27 -2.37
CA TYR A 532 -25.84 -2.05 -3.19
C TYR A 532 -26.61 -3.35 -3.40
N SER A 533 -27.94 -3.26 -3.35
CA SER A 533 -28.82 -4.40 -3.61
C SER A 533 -28.94 -4.69 -5.10
N HIS A 534 -28.88 -3.65 -5.93
CA HIS A 534 -29.03 -3.76 -7.38
C HIS A 534 -27.81 -3.20 -8.13
N THR A 535 -27.40 -3.87 -9.21
CA THR A 535 -26.29 -3.39 -10.06
C THR A 535 -26.61 -2.05 -10.73
N THR A 536 -27.87 -1.83 -11.11
CA THR A 536 -28.36 -0.55 -11.63
C THR A 536 -28.14 0.59 -10.63
N GLU A 537 -28.53 0.37 -9.37
CA GLU A 537 -28.33 1.33 -8.27
C GLU A 537 -26.84 1.63 -8.04
N ALA A 538 -25.99 0.60 -8.06
CA ALA A 538 -24.56 0.78 -7.88
C ALA A 538 -23.94 1.66 -8.99
N PHE A 539 -24.26 1.40 -10.25
CA PHE A 539 -23.76 2.19 -11.38
C PHE A 539 -24.31 3.61 -11.40
N ASP A 540 -25.56 3.78 -10.96
CA ASP A 540 -26.19 5.08 -10.82
C ASP A 540 -25.47 5.95 -9.77
N ARG A 541 -25.28 5.40 -8.56
CA ARG A 541 -24.75 6.08 -7.38
C ARG A 541 -23.23 6.22 -7.34
N GLU A 542 -22.50 5.45 -8.14
CA GLU A 542 -21.05 5.55 -8.26
C GLU A 542 -20.61 6.30 -9.53
N SER A 543 -21.55 6.65 -10.43
CA SER A 543 -21.25 7.30 -11.71
C SER A 543 -22.30 8.29 -12.23
N LEU A 544 -23.47 7.81 -12.70
CA LEU A 544 -24.33 8.56 -13.63
C LEU A 544 -25.00 9.79 -13.01
N HIS A 545 -25.68 9.62 -11.87
CA HIS A 545 -26.44 10.69 -11.20
C HIS A 545 -25.77 11.20 -9.93
N THR A 546 -24.44 11.15 -9.91
CA THR A 546 -23.60 11.53 -8.76
C THR A 546 -22.73 12.74 -9.09
N ASP A 547 -22.54 13.65 -8.13
CA ASP A 547 -21.61 14.78 -8.26
C ASP A 547 -20.24 14.23 -8.75
N PRO A 548 -19.64 14.81 -9.80
CA PRO A 548 -18.34 14.37 -10.32
C PRO A 548 -17.22 14.24 -9.27
N LYS A 549 -17.34 14.93 -8.14
CA LYS A 549 -16.42 14.83 -6.99
C LYS A 549 -16.57 13.55 -6.18
N ASN A 550 -17.64 12.79 -6.34
CA ASN A 550 -17.89 11.54 -5.60
C ASN A 550 -17.84 10.30 -6.50
N ARG A 551 -17.70 10.46 -7.82
CA ARG A 551 -17.70 9.34 -8.78
C ARG A 551 -16.46 8.46 -8.57
N THR A 552 -16.69 7.16 -8.42
CA THR A 552 -15.61 6.15 -8.38
C THR A 552 -15.50 5.39 -9.70
N LEU A 553 -16.51 5.56 -10.57
CA LEU A 553 -16.68 4.88 -11.85
C LEU A 553 -17.01 5.89 -12.96
N VAL A 554 -16.51 5.67 -14.17
CA VAL A 554 -16.85 6.45 -15.37
C VAL A 554 -17.23 5.51 -16.51
N PHE A 555 -18.31 5.88 -17.21
CA PHE A 555 -18.75 5.23 -18.43
C PHE A 555 -18.42 6.09 -19.65
N GLU A 556 -18.02 5.45 -20.74
CA GLU A 556 -18.06 6.02 -22.10
C GLU A 556 -19.11 5.24 -22.88
N ASN A 557 -19.91 5.93 -23.70
CA ASN A 557 -21.08 5.39 -24.40
C ASN A 557 -22.13 4.79 -23.44
N ALA A 558 -22.46 5.54 -22.38
CA ALA A 558 -23.37 5.11 -21.32
C ALA A 558 -24.80 4.79 -21.81
N GLU A 559 -25.19 5.28 -22.98
CA GLU A 559 -26.44 4.94 -23.67
C GLU A 559 -26.58 3.44 -23.97
N ASN A 560 -25.48 2.70 -24.02
CA ASN A 560 -25.47 1.24 -24.23
C ASN A 560 -25.54 0.44 -22.92
N LEU A 561 -25.49 1.09 -21.75
CA LEU A 561 -25.57 0.41 -20.45
C LEU A 561 -26.84 -0.44 -20.26
N PRO A 562 -28.04 -0.03 -20.75
CA PRO A 562 -29.22 -0.89 -20.68
C PRO A 562 -29.04 -2.23 -21.39
N LEU A 563 -28.18 -2.36 -22.40
CA LEU A 563 -27.92 -3.64 -23.08
C LEU A 563 -27.22 -4.64 -22.16
N LEU A 564 -26.34 -4.13 -21.28
CA LEU A 564 -25.65 -4.90 -20.25
C LEU A 564 -26.56 -5.26 -19.07
N LEU A 565 -27.53 -4.40 -18.74
CA LEU A 565 -28.39 -4.54 -17.56
C LEU A 565 -29.77 -5.16 -17.84
N SER A 566 -30.19 -5.16 -19.11
CA SER A 566 -31.44 -5.77 -19.57
C SER A 566 -31.37 -7.29 -19.65
N SER A 567 -30.17 -7.86 -19.48
CA SER A 567 -30.02 -9.28 -19.20
C SER A 567 -30.82 -9.57 -17.94
N SER A 568 -31.99 -10.17 -18.11
CA SER A 568 -32.60 -10.95 -17.05
C SER A 568 -31.57 -12.01 -16.74
N THR A 569 -30.71 -11.80 -15.73
CA THR A 569 -30.12 -12.95 -15.07
C THR A 569 -31.35 -13.75 -14.67
N PRO A 570 -31.58 -14.94 -15.25
CA PRO A 570 -32.58 -15.80 -14.67
C PRO A 570 -32.07 -15.99 -13.25
N TYR A 571 -32.74 -15.36 -12.28
CA TYR A 571 -32.53 -15.67 -10.88
C TYR A 571 -32.60 -17.18 -10.84
N SER A 572 -31.45 -17.84 -10.71
CA SER A 572 -31.40 -19.28 -10.72
C SER A 572 -32.20 -19.68 -9.49
N THR A 573 -33.45 -20.08 -9.70
CA THR A 573 -34.38 -20.47 -8.64
C THR A 573 -33.89 -21.72 -7.91
N THR A 574 -32.85 -22.37 -8.45
CA THR A 574 -32.01 -23.32 -7.74
C THR A 574 -31.27 -22.62 -6.60
N LYS A 575 -31.88 -22.69 -5.42
CA LYS A 575 -31.17 -22.42 -4.17
C LYS A 575 -29.92 -23.30 -4.15
N PRO A 576 -28.72 -22.72 -4.01
CA PRO A 576 -27.50 -23.50 -3.92
C PRO A 576 -27.64 -24.45 -2.73
N ASN A 577 -27.29 -25.73 -2.92
CA ASN A 577 -27.39 -26.76 -1.88
C ASN A 577 -26.26 -26.55 -0.86
N LEU A 578 -26.40 -25.49 -0.05
CA LEU A 578 -25.43 -25.09 0.97
C LEU A 578 -25.67 -25.91 2.24
N GLY A 579 -24.59 -26.36 2.88
CA GLY A 579 -24.65 -26.95 4.22
C GLY A 579 -25.23 -25.96 5.24
N LYS A 580 -25.81 -26.47 6.34
CA LYS A 580 -26.47 -25.66 7.38
C LYS A 580 -25.59 -24.52 7.93
N ILE A 581 -24.28 -24.78 8.08
CA ILE A 581 -23.31 -23.78 8.55
C ILE A 581 -23.18 -22.65 7.53
N ASP A 582 -23.01 -22.96 6.24
CA ASP A 582 -22.89 -21.92 5.22
C ASP A 582 -24.18 -21.11 5.06
N GLN A 583 -25.35 -21.75 5.17
CA GLN A 583 -26.63 -21.02 5.21
C GLN A 583 -26.67 -19.99 6.33
N TYR A 584 -26.24 -20.36 7.55
CA TYR A 584 -26.14 -19.44 8.67
C TYR A 584 -25.16 -18.29 8.40
N ARG A 585 -23.98 -18.59 7.83
CA ARG A 585 -22.98 -17.56 7.49
C ARG A 585 -23.48 -16.56 6.45
N TRP A 586 -24.23 -17.02 5.45
CA TRP A 586 -24.86 -16.13 4.47
C TRP A 586 -25.98 -15.29 5.08
N GLN A 587 -26.77 -15.84 6.01
CA GLN A 587 -27.74 -15.05 6.78
C GLN A 587 -27.05 -13.99 7.66
N LEU A 588 -25.89 -14.30 8.24
CA LEU A 588 -25.10 -13.34 9.00
C LEU A 588 -24.63 -12.17 8.11
N LEU A 589 -24.11 -12.47 6.91
CA LEU A 589 -23.73 -11.44 5.94
C LEU A 589 -24.91 -10.52 5.58
N GLN A 590 -26.10 -11.09 5.35
CA GLN A 590 -27.32 -10.31 5.08
C GLN A 590 -27.69 -9.37 6.25
N ARG A 591 -27.55 -9.83 7.49
CA ARG A 591 -27.82 -9.01 8.68
C ARG A 591 -26.81 -7.87 8.88
N LEU A 592 -25.56 -8.10 8.47
CA LEU A 592 -24.48 -7.12 8.58
C LEU A 592 -24.48 -6.08 7.44
N ARG A 593 -25.25 -6.31 6.37
CA ARG A 593 -25.34 -5.38 5.24
C ARG A 593 -25.79 -4.00 5.71
N SER A 594 -25.07 -2.98 5.26
CA SER A 594 -25.29 -1.57 5.57
C SER A 594 -25.20 -0.74 4.28
N PRO A 595 -25.84 0.45 4.20
CA PRO A 595 -25.68 1.30 3.03
C PRO A 595 -24.21 1.74 2.89
N PRO A 596 -23.77 2.12 1.68
CA PRO A 596 -22.41 2.59 1.48
C PRO A 596 -22.13 3.85 2.32
N PRO A 597 -20.86 4.16 2.60
CA PRO A 597 -20.49 5.37 3.33
C PRO A 597 -21.07 6.63 2.68
N ALA A 598 -21.52 7.58 3.51
CA ALA A 598 -22.07 8.84 3.02
C ALA A 598 -21.08 9.59 2.12
N THR A 599 -21.60 10.19 1.05
CA THR A 599 -20.80 10.97 0.11
C THR A 599 -20.26 12.24 0.76
N ALA A 600 -19.05 12.64 0.38
CA ALA A 600 -18.38 13.82 0.94
C ALA A 600 -19.01 15.14 0.48
N TYR A 601 -19.59 15.14 -0.73
CA TYR A 601 -20.28 16.26 -1.32
C TYR A 601 -21.74 15.88 -1.56
N PRO A 602 -22.72 16.69 -1.15
CA PRO A 602 -24.12 16.43 -1.47
C PRO A 602 -24.32 16.57 -2.99
N ASP A 603 -25.14 15.69 -3.56
CA ASP A 603 -25.52 15.78 -4.97
C ASP A 603 -26.39 17.03 -5.19
N SER A 604 -26.04 17.83 -6.20
CA SER A 604 -26.69 19.11 -6.49
C SER A 604 -28.15 18.98 -6.93
N ASP A 605 -28.56 17.80 -7.40
CA ASP A 605 -29.91 17.48 -7.90
C ASP A 605 -30.72 16.62 -6.91
N THR A 606 -30.60 16.90 -5.62
CA THR A 606 -31.33 16.20 -4.54
C THR A 606 -32.81 16.58 -4.43
N THR A 607 -33.45 17.07 -5.50
CA THR A 607 -34.91 16.89 -5.64
C THR A 607 -35.16 15.44 -6.02
N ILE A 608 -34.86 14.52 -5.10
CA ILE A 608 -35.41 13.16 -5.14
C ILE A 608 -36.93 13.39 -5.15
N SER A 609 -37.59 13.13 -6.27
CA SER A 609 -39.05 13.26 -6.33
C SER A 609 -39.63 12.42 -5.19
N ASP A 610 -40.73 12.88 -4.58
CA ASP A 610 -41.52 12.14 -3.56
C ASP A 610 -41.96 10.72 -3.99
N ARG A 611 -41.56 10.25 -5.19
CA ARG A 611 -41.85 8.94 -5.77
C ARG A 611 -40.80 7.86 -5.47
N ALA A 612 -39.65 8.17 -4.87
CA ALA A 612 -38.63 7.15 -4.57
C ALA A 612 -38.90 6.48 -3.21
N SER A 613 -39.29 5.20 -3.21
CA SER A 613 -39.44 4.43 -1.96
C SER A 613 -38.08 4.03 -1.41
N VAL A 614 -37.71 4.52 -0.23
CA VAL A 614 -36.51 4.06 0.49
C VAL A 614 -36.84 2.73 1.17
N GLN A 615 -36.18 1.66 0.75
CA GLN A 615 -36.32 0.33 1.37
C GLN A 615 -35.05 -0.04 2.14
N ASP A 616 -35.22 -0.70 3.29
CA ASP A 616 -34.09 -1.22 4.07
C ASP A 616 -33.45 -2.40 3.33
N ILE A 617 -32.23 -2.20 2.84
CA ILE A 617 -31.46 -3.19 2.08
C ILE A 617 -31.26 -4.52 2.82
N ARG A 618 -31.34 -4.53 4.15
CA ARG A 618 -31.21 -5.77 4.97
C ARG A 618 -32.41 -6.70 4.85
N LYS A 619 -33.54 -6.16 4.38
CA LYS A 619 -34.76 -6.94 4.13
C LYS A 619 -34.78 -7.54 2.72
N MET A 620 -33.86 -7.11 1.85
CA MET A 620 -33.77 -7.61 0.49
C MET A 620 -33.02 -8.95 0.42
N PRO A 621 -33.31 -9.79 -0.59
CA PRO A 621 -32.50 -10.97 -0.88
C PRO A 621 -31.05 -10.57 -1.23
N SER A 622 -30.18 -11.58 -1.31
CA SER A 622 -28.79 -11.44 -1.78
C SER A 622 -28.69 -10.60 -3.06
N SER A 623 -27.63 -9.81 -3.19
CA SER A 623 -27.43 -9.01 -4.40
C SER A 623 -27.13 -9.92 -5.61
N PRO A 624 -27.29 -9.43 -6.85
CA PRO A 624 -26.87 -10.17 -8.04
C PRO A 624 -25.43 -10.70 -7.97
N LEU A 625 -24.50 -9.93 -7.39
CA LEU A 625 -23.12 -10.35 -7.21
C LEU A 625 -22.97 -11.45 -6.15
N ASP A 626 -23.75 -11.43 -5.07
CA ASP A 626 -23.75 -12.50 -4.07
C ASP A 626 -24.27 -13.82 -4.69
N HIS A 627 -25.32 -13.72 -5.51
CA HIS A 627 -25.87 -14.85 -6.26
C HIS A 627 -24.86 -15.39 -7.26
N PHE A 628 -24.19 -14.51 -8.00
CA PHE A 628 -23.09 -14.88 -8.89
C PHE A 628 -21.98 -15.61 -8.12
N ALA A 629 -21.48 -15.03 -7.03
CA ALA A 629 -20.42 -15.60 -6.21
C ALA A 629 -20.76 -16.99 -5.65
N THR A 630 -22.05 -17.24 -5.36
CA THR A 630 -22.52 -18.55 -4.87
C THR A 630 -22.74 -19.56 -6.00
N SER A 631 -23.16 -19.11 -7.18
CA SER A 631 -23.41 -19.96 -8.36
C SER A 631 -22.13 -20.37 -9.10
N LEU A 632 -21.01 -19.66 -8.91
CA LEU A 632 -19.68 -20.05 -9.41
C LEU A 632 -19.25 -21.48 -9.00
N LEU A 633 -19.88 -22.07 -7.98
CA LEU A 633 -19.67 -23.47 -7.59
C LEU A 633 -20.22 -24.49 -8.61
N HIS A 634 -21.09 -24.05 -9.52
CA HIS A 634 -21.78 -24.88 -10.50
C HIS A 634 -21.39 -24.55 -11.96
N ASP A 635 -20.44 -23.63 -12.15
CA ASP A 635 -19.94 -23.21 -13.46
C ASP A 635 -18.76 -24.10 -13.89
N ASP A 636 -18.74 -24.55 -15.16
CA ASP A 636 -17.77 -25.48 -15.76
C ASP A 636 -16.37 -24.83 -15.99
N GLY A 637 -15.85 -24.13 -14.99
CA GLY A 637 -14.49 -23.58 -14.96
C GLY A 637 -14.37 -22.14 -15.46
N ASN A 638 -15.15 -21.72 -16.46
CA ASN A 638 -14.91 -20.49 -17.23
C ASN A 638 -14.75 -19.22 -16.38
N TYR A 639 -15.72 -18.86 -15.52
CA TYR A 639 -15.60 -17.68 -14.67
C TYR A 639 -14.76 -17.96 -13.41
N SER A 640 -14.78 -19.20 -12.91
CA SER A 640 -14.04 -19.59 -11.71
C SER A 640 -12.51 -19.45 -11.89
N ASP A 641 -12.02 -19.75 -13.09
CA ASP A 641 -10.59 -19.66 -13.44
C ASP A 641 -10.14 -18.20 -13.57
N VAL A 642 -10.99 -17.32 -14.10
CA VAL A 642 -10.75 -15.87 -14.12
C VAL A 642 -10.59 -15.33 -12.69
N VAL A 643 -11.48 -15.72 -11.77
CA VAL A 643 -11.40 -15.31 -10.36
C VAL A 643 -10.11 -15.81 -9.73
N LYS A 644 -9.79 -17.12 -9.86
CA LYS A 644 -8.56 -17.71 -9.30
C LYS A 644 -7.31 -17.05 -9.84
N ALA A 645 -7.21 -16.86 -11.15
CA ALA A 645 -6.07 -16.23 -11.80
C ALA A 645 -5.83 -14.81 -11.27
N GLN A 646 -6.90 -14.03 -11.10
CA GLN A 646 -6.81 -12.66 -10.64
C GLN A 646 -6.48 -12.55 -9.14
N ILE A 647 -7.02 -13.44 -8.30
CA ILE A 647 -6.63 -13.53 -6.88
C ILE A 647 -5.16 -13.96 -6.77
N LEU A 648 -4.71 -14.93 -7.57
CA LEU A 648 -3.31 -15.35 -7.59
C LEU A 648 -2.38 -14.22 -8.06
N LYS A 649 -2.84 -13.40 -9.00
CA LYS A 649 -2.06 -12.26 -9.49
C LYS A 649 -1.93 -11.14 -8.46
N ASN A 650 -3.01 -10.77 -7.79
CA ASN A 650 -3.09 -9.53 -7.00
C ASN A 650 -3.20 -9.72 -5.47
N ALA A 651 -3.47 -10.95 -4.99
CA ALA A 651 -3.74 -11.24 -3.59
C ALA A 651 -2.92 -12.41 -3.01
N SER A 652 -2.03 -13.02 -3.81
CA SER A 652 -1.38 -14.34 -3.58
C SER A 652 -0.56 -14.56 -2.32
N VAL A 653 -0.19 -13.52 -1.56
CA VAL A 653 0.77 -13.71 -0.46
C VAL A 653 0.16 -14.45 0.76
N LEU A 654 -1.18 -14.59 0.85
CA LEU A 654 -1.82 -15.13 2.07
C LEU A 654 -2.96 -16.15 1.87
N LEU A 655 -3.47 -16.35 0.65
CA LEU A 655 -4.65 -17.19 0.42
C LEU A 655 -4.26 -18.50 -0.26
N ARG A 656 -4.46 -19.63 0.45
CA ARG A 656 -4.49 -20.97 -0.17
C ARG A 656 -5.81 -21.13 -0.93
N VAL A 657 -5.89 -20.51 -2.10
CA VAL A 657 -7.10 -20.52 -2.95
C VAL A 657 -7.44 -21.94 -3.42
N GLU A 658 -6.45 -22.83 -3.56
CA GLU A 658 -6.66 -24.21 -4.04
C GLU A 658 -7.43 -25.09 -3.04
N GLU A 659 -7.37 -24.81 -1.73
CA GLU A 659 -8.03 -25.60 -0.69
C GLU A 659 -9.38 -25.01 -0.23
N THR A 660 -9.70 -23.76 -0.60
CA THR A 660 -10.86 -23.01 -0.08
C THR A 660 -11.88 -22.67 -1.17
N SER A 661 -13.18 -22.78 -0.86
CA SER A 661 -14.22 -22.46 -1.84
C SER A 661 -14.23 -20.96 -2.17
N LEU A 662 -14.35 -20.60 -3.46
CA LEU A 662 -14.40 -19.20 -3.90
C LEU A 662 -15.56 -18.43 -3.24
N ALA A 663 -16.71 -19.08 -3.07
CA ALA A 663 -17.85 -18.52 -2.35
C ALA A 663 -17.51 -18.15 -0.90
N ALA A 664 -16.72 -18.96 -0.19
CA ALA A 664 -16.26 -18.64 1.15
C ALA A 664 -15.26 -17.47 1.15
N VAL A 665 -14.35 -17.42 0.16
CA VAL A 665 -13.40 -16.29 0.00
C VAL A 665 -14.15 -14.97 -0.20
N TYR A 666 -15.15 -14.94 -1.09
CA TYR A 666 -16.01 -13.78 -1.31
C TYR A 666 -16.74 -13.38 -0.02
N ARG A 667 -17.49 -14.31 0.59
CA ARG A 667 -18.31 -14.05 1.78
C ARG A 667 -17.47 -13.53 2.96
N ASN A 668 -16.30 -14.12 3.20
CA ASN A 668 -15.40 -13.69 4.27
C ASN A 668 -14.88 -12.26 4.01
N THR A 669 -14.57 -11.94 2.75
CA THR A 669 -14.12 -10.60 2.35
C THR A 669 -15.24 -9.56 2.53
N VAL A 670 -16.46 -9.85 2.06
CA VAL A 670 -17.61 -8.94 2.20
C VAL A 670 -17.99 -8.73 3.67
N THR A 671 -18.04 -9.80 4.46
CA THR A 671 -18.29 -9.71 5.91
C THR A 671 -17.26 -8.81 6.59
N LYS A 672 -15.98 -8.94 6.21
CA LYS A 672 -14.89 -8.10 6.74
C LYS A 672 -15.11 -6.62 6.41
N VAL A 673 -15.50 -6.31 5.17
CA VAL A 673 -15.82 -4.94 4.72
C VAL A 673 -16.98 -4.36 5.54
N PHE A 674 -18.09 -5.11 5.69
CA PHE A 674 -19.25 -4.63 6.44
C PHE A 674 -18.95 -4.38 7.92
N ILE A 675 -18.17 -5.26 8.57
CA ILE A 675 -17.75 -5.04 9.96
C ILE A 675 -16.85 -3.80 10.04
N ALA A 676 -15.92 -3.64 9.08
CA ALA A 676 -15.02 -2.51 9.06
C ALA A 676 -15.78 -1.18 8.91
N ASP A 677 -16.70 -1.10 7.97
CA ASP A 677 -17.48 0.12 7.69
C ASP A 677 -18.47 0.43 8.83
N THR A 678 -19.10 -0.59 9.40
CA THR A 678 -20.13 -0.40 10.43
C THR A 678 -19.54 -0.08 11.81
N TYR A 679 -18.46 -0.75 12.20
CA TYR A 679 -17.94 -0.68 13.57
C TYR A 679 -16.56 -0.04 13.69
N LEU A 680 -15.80 0.05 12.60
CA LEU A 680 -14.38 0.40 12.63
C LEU A 680 -14.03 1.56 11.70
N LEU A 681 -15.01 2.42 11.41
CA LEU A 681 -14.85 3.63 10.59
C LEU A 681 -14.24 3.35 9.20
N GLY A 682 -14.49 2.16 8.66
CA GLY A 682 -13.95 1.68 7.37
C GLY A 682 -12.49 1.20 7.42
N PHE A 683 -11.89 1.06 8.60
CA PHE A 683 -10.52 0.58 8.75
C PHE A 683 -10.47 -0.94 8.96
N GLU A 684 -10.26 -1.68 7.88
CA GLU A 684 -10.04 -3.12 7.96
C GLU A 684 -8.85 -3.52 8.83
N GLY A 685 -7.80 -2.69 8.92
CA GLY A 685 -6.64 -2.97 9.77
C GLY A 685 -6.95 -2.97 11.26
N LEU A 686 -8.00 -2.26 11.68
CA LEU A 686 -8.43 -2.27 13.07
C LEU A 686 -8.96 -3.66 13.47
N LEU A 687 -9.48 -4.45 12.51
CA LEU A 687 -9.82 -5.86 12.76
C LEU A 687 -8.57 -6.67 13.11
N SER A 688 -7.46 -6.45 12.42
CA SER A 688 -6.20 -7.12 12.73
C SER A 688 -5.67 -6.71 14.10
N VAL A 689 -5.83 -5.44 14.47
CA VAL A 689 -5.46 -4.95 15.81
C VAL A 689 -6.37 -5.53 16.89
N ILE A 690 -7.68 -5.58 16.67
CA ILE A 690 -8.63 -6.20 17.61
C ILE A 690 -8.33 -7.69 17.75
N ASP A 691 -8.09 -8.40 16.65
CA ASP A 691 -7.66 -9.81 16.67
C ASP A 691 -6.39 -10.00 17.50
N LEU A 692 -5.40 -9.12 17.31
CA LEU A 692 -4.17 -9.13 18.10
C LEU A 692 -4.44 -8.85 19.59
N VAL A 693 -5.27 -7.87 19.91
CA VAL A 693 -5.63 -7.52 21.30
C VAL A 693 -6.39 -8.66 21.97
N VAL A 694 -7.36 -9.28 21.30
CA VAL A 694 -8.10 -10.45 21.80
C VAL A 694 -7.15 -11.61 22.08
N ARG A 695 -6.21 -11.89 21.16
CA ARG A 695 -5.17 -12.91 21.39
C ARG A 695 -4.30 -12.59 22.60
N ILE A 696 -3.82 -11.35 22.72
CA ILE A 696 -3.05 -10.90 23.88
C ILE A 696 -3.87 -11.07 25.16
N LEU A 697 -5.15 -10.67 25.17
CA LEU A 697 -6.03 -10.81 26.33
C LEU A 697 -6.27 -12.27 26.70
N LEU A 698 -6.51 -13.16 25.75
CA LEU A 698 -6.64 -14.59 26.00
C LEU A 698 -5.38 -15.16 26.65
N VAL A 699 -4.20 -14.76 26.15
CA VAL A 699 -2.90 -15.15 26.74
C VAL A 699 -2.70 -14.55 28.14
N VAL A 700 -3.04 -13.27 28.35
CA VAL A 700 -2.94 -12.61 29.66
C VAL A 700 -3.89 -13.23 30.68
N VAL A 701 -5.14 -13.52 30.30
CA VAL A 701 -6.12 -14.23 31.13
C VAL A 701 -5.57 -15.61 31.50
N TRP A 702 -4.97 -16.32 30.54
CA TRP A 702 -4.31 -17.60 30.81
C TRP A 702 -3.19 -17.45 31.85
N PHE A 703 -2.25 -16.52 31.67
CA PHE A 703 -1.18 -16.31 32.66
C PHE A 703 -1.72 -15.85 34.03
N LYS A 704 -2.68 -14.93 34.08
CA LYS A 704 -3.20 -14.39 35.34
C LYS A 704 -3.95 -15.44 36.17
N PHE A 705 -4.81 -16.25 35.53
CA PHE A 705 -5.60 -17.26 36.23
C PHE A 705 -4.77 -18.51 36.60
N PHE A 706 -3.84 -18.92 35.75
CA PHE A 706 -3.14 -20.20 35.90
C PHE A 706 -1.71 -20.08 36.42
N ALA A 707 -0.99 -18.99 36.11
CA ALA A 707 0.38 -18.78 36.60
C ALA A 707 0.43 -18.04 37.94
N THR A 708 -0.56 -17.17 38.24
CA THR A 708 -0.54 -16.31 39.45
C THR A 708 -1.79 -16.36 40.34
N GLY A 709 -2.88 -17.02 39.93
CA GLY A 709 -4.16 -17.04 40.67
C GLY A 709 -4.24 -18.08 41.79
N GLU A 710 -5.24 -17.96 42.67
CA GLU A 710 -5.55 -18.92 43.77
C GLU A 710 -5.64 -20.37 43.28
N ILE A 711 -6.04 -20.61 42.03
CA ILE A 711 -6.12 -21.97 41.47
C ILE A 711 -4.73 -22.53 41.09
N GLY A 712 -3.76 -21.66 40.78
CA GLY A 712 -2.35 -22.05 40.67
C GLY A 712 -1.69 -22.30 42.03
N GLN A 713 -2.20 -21.65 43.08
CA GLN A 713 -1.78 -21.83 44.48
C GLN A 713 -2.49 -22.98 45.21
N MET A 714 -3.71 -23.38 44.80
CA MET A 714 -4.46 -24.58 45.25
C MET A 714 -3.79 -25.90 44.80
N ARG A 715 -2.47 -25.86 44.59
CA ARG A 715 -1.63 -27.00 44.23
C ARG A 715 -0.99 -27.65 45.47
N LEU A 716 -1.37 -27.25 46.67
CA LEU A 716 -0.71 -27.69 47.91
C LEU A 716 -1.60 -28.35 48.95
N GLU A 717 -2.94 -28.32 48.84
CA GLU A 717 -3.79 -29.01 49.81
C GLU A 717 -4.83 -29.93 49.18
N LYS A 718 -5.04 -31.05 49.88
CA LYS A 718 -5.44 -32.38 49.40
C LYS A 718 -6.92 -32.54 49.02
N ASP A 719 -7.12 -33.48 48.08
CA ASP A 719 -8.26 -34.37 47.83
C ASP A 719 -9.69 -33.79 47.83
N GLU A 720 -10.27 -33.63 46.63
CA GLU A 720 -11.53 -34.28 46.25
C GLU A 720 -11.72 -34.30 44.71
N ARG A 721 -12.32 -35.40 44.23
CA ARG A 721 -11.87 -36.19 43.07
C ARG A 721 -12.63 -35.99 41.75
N ALA A 722 -11.86 -36.15 40.67
CA ALA A 722 -12.24 -36.49 39.30
C ALA A 722 -13.07 -35.48 38.49
N TRP A 723 -14.21 -34.98 38.97
CA TRP A 723 -15.04 -34.02 38.20
C TRP A 723 -14.49 -32.59 38.25
N THR A 724 -13.93 -32.19 39.38
CA THR A 724 -13.11 -30.98 39.52
C THR A 724 -11.85 -31.08 38.68
N VAL A 725 -11.18 -32.23 38.64
CA VAL A 725 -9.97 -32.46 37.82
C VAL A 725 -10.29 -32.53 36.32
N PHE A 726 -11.43 -33.12 35.93
CA PHE A 726 -11.89 -33.20 34.55
C PHE A 726 -12.42 -31.84 34.07
N GLY A 727 -13.24 -31.14 34.86
CA GLY A 727 -13.67 -29.77 34.60
C GLY A 727 -12.49 -28.79 34.57
N TRP A 728 -11.48 -28.98 35.42
CA TRP A 728 -10.22 -28.25 35.42
C TRP A 728 -9.38 -28.52 34.18
N LYS A 729 -9.19 -29.79 33.81
CA LYS A 729 -8.49 -30.15 32.56
C LYS A 729 -9.26 -29.69 31.32
N LEU A 730 -10.59 -29.70 31.35
CA LEU A 730 -11.45 -29.23 30.28
C LEU A 730 -11.44 -27.69 30.17
N CYS A 731 -11.48 -26.95 31.28
CA CYS A 731 -11.35 -25.49 31.28
C CYS A 731 -9.92 -25.04 30.92
N ALA A 732 -8.89 -25.71 31.45
CA ALA A 732 -7.50 -25.51 31.03
C ALA A 732 -7.35 -25.81 29.54
N TRP A 733 -7.97 -26.87 29.04
CA TRP A 733 -8.01 -27.19 27.62
C TRP A 733 -8.76 -26.11 26.82
N VAL A 734 -9.94 -25.65 27.23
CA VAL A 734 -10.73 -24.62 26.52
C VAL A 734 -10.03 -23.25 26.48
N VAL A 735 -9.37 -22.83 27.57
CA VAL A 735 -8.72 -21.51 27.67
C VAL A 735 -7.33 -21.52 27.02
N GLN A 736 -6.56 -22.59 27.18
CA GLN A 736 -5.24 -22.74 26.55
C GLN A 736 -5.35 -23.01 25.05
N ASN A 737 -6.43 -23.70 24.64
CA ASN A 737 -6.86 -23.74 23.25
C ASN A 737 -7.75 -22.57 22.89
N GLY A 738 -7.90 -21.54 23.71
CA GLY A 738 -8.74 -20.38 23.43
C GLY A 738 -8.29 -19.62 22.19
N VAL A 739 -6.98 -19.60 21.89
CA VAL A 739 -6.42 -19.07 20.63
C VAL A 739 -6.74 -20.00 19.46
N HIS A 740 -6.73 -21.32 19.67
CA HIS A 740 -7.11 -22.31 18.66
C HIS A 740 -8.63 -22.35 18.41
N LEU A 741 -9.44 -22.11 19.45
CA LEU A 741 -10.89 -21.98 19.41
C LEU A 741 -11.27 -20.64 18.80
N TRP A 742 -10.57 -19.56 19.14
CA TRP A 742 -10.72 -18.26 18.48
C TRP A 742 -10.38 -18.37 16.99
N TYR A 743 -9.30 -19.10 16.64
CA TYR A 743 -8.98 -19.41 15.26
C TYR A 743 -10.07 -20.26 14.60
N ALA A 744 -10.55 -21.31 15.26
CA ALA A 744 -11.63 -22.16 14.78
C ALA A 744 -12.96 -21.39 14.63
N VAL A 745 -13.25 -20.43 15.51
CA VAL A 745 -14.43 -19.54 15.43
C VAL A 745 -14.26 -18.50 14.32
N LYS A 746 -13.02 -18.09 14.03
CA LYS A 746 -12.68 -17.17 12.94
C LYS A 746 -12.67 -17.86 11.57
N SER A 747 -12.36 -19.16 11.53
CA SER A 747 -12.34 -19.98 10.31
C SER A 747 -13.65 -20.76 10.08
N ALA A 748 -14.42 -20.99 11.14
CA ALA A 748 -15.83 -21.38 11.10
C ALA A 748 -16.74 -20.18 10.78
#